data_AF-A0A3R7MLQ8-F1
#
_entry.id   AF-A0A3R7MLQ8-F1
#
_cell.length_a   1.000
_cell.length_b   1.000
_cell.length_c   1.000
_cell.angle_alpha   90.00
_cell.angle_beta   90.00
_cell.angle_gamma   90.00
#
_symmetry.space_group_name_H-M   'P 1'
#
loop_
_entity.id
_entity.type
_entity.pdbx_description
1 polymer ?
#
loop_
_entity_poly.entity_id
_entity_poly.type
_entity_poly.pdbx_seq_one_letter_code
_entity_poly.pdbx_strand_id
1 'polypeptide(L)'
;MVIPGKERDLFSVKPLVEKNKVKKKKAKGKEGGLGFKKLQEEHQKLADVQHTPLLYDNIVEGQVILGCIQEVHDYELKVSLPHRLSGTVPITKISKAYTELVKKMAEGENEDEEVSALQELYRPGQFVVTSVASIEEMENWKKVSLSLMPQDVNSSLNASLLEVGFVLPCAVASVEDNGFIMDTGIANMRGAFLPHKAAQGADIVGVGTVLRCMVTKISGDAEKGWWNVVLSAKPKAVSEATLPLISTTNLSMMIPGTAVDTVVSKVEDYGLNIILAEYDGVVNRIHLKKPFDIIHHYQEGMNVKARVLYTTPMNKVVHFTLQKNIFSEGPDEKLFHDLKEGDIVEDAVVYESRSVGISLKLNDKYRGYCSWNRLMDGDKPPKNMKKVFPIGRQLVCRILKYSSMDQMYIVSLEKSVIEQQLLSYNEVEVGTKLKATIKGYNDFGAQVALSKTVSGHIDFMMLTDTQIKNPEKKYPAGSVLDCRVVYVVPQRKIINLTSKKLLVNSPHPIISEYDPNLVGAISEGCVVRINQSGLLVTMYNDVKGFVPKSQATSRKVTSLDALFTLGQVVKFRIINVEPEKRNMTLSLRIDGGLVPHEEKPAAVAVSMRQKVDGVIKEIQEKVIIVTLKNEGVDAQLPVSHLLDDVSKCGIVKSLLKEGDEVKDAVVFSIEEEIITLSLKTSVHNWINTSTPEQQEVLLKSVPYPAVLQKVYAHGALAKIPAGECGQKHLIHFKKLGDESPYIDCRAVGLHPGQTLWVESEGVDKMGRQILSCLHTRNVQRRAVQHSIQPLYSRLLNLKMVKDIIMKRGSAIDRQLAELQIGRKLGVTVTEVTDFGLHVNMKGSQIQGFISKEHRGPYTDVVVGQKLYACVMNVNFEKQSVDLSSQPLVVKKLKTSDTPKVSFGRRAKCEIIQVQENFVKVMLTSRDVGLEAYLPPLEHELNIETKNAHYKVGEEHRVTIEHVDGGIVVAVLRRFEDKDTEPKLLSDGPSWQLSSNNTSESMEAVEDIESDAEEVAETETKTEVEDGVMAKKEEHRLYELEGARLDKERLSQTT
;
A
#
# COMPACT_ATOMS: atom_id res chain seq x y z
N MET A 1 -27.63 5.16 23.11
CA MET A 1 -27.96 3.75 23.39
C MET A 1 -27.26 2.89 22.35
N VAL A 2 -26.28 2.09 22.77
CA VAL A 2 -25.65 1.06 21.94
C VAL A 2 -26.48 -0.21 22.06
N ILE A 3 -26.84 -0.83 20.93
CA ILE A 3 -27.25 -2.23 20.86
C ILE A 3 -26.17 -2.96 20.05
N PRO A 4 -25.63 -4.09 20.52
CA PRO A 4 -24.51 -4.78 19.86
C PRO A 4 -25.00 -5.63 18.68
N GLY A 5 -24.09 -5.80 17.70
CA GLY A 5 -23.95 -6.95 16.79
C GLY A 5 -25.21 -7.54 16.15
N LYS A 6 -25.47 -7.17 14.89
CA LYS A 6 -26.02 -8.08 13.88
C LYS A 6 -25.38 -7.77 12.53
N GLU A 7 -24.62 -8.73 12.00
CA GLU A 7 -24.36 -8.83 10.56
C GLU A 7 -25.69 -8.71 9.84
N ARG A 8 -25.81 -7.72 8.96
CA ARG A 8 -26.97 -7.58 8.08
C ARG A 8 -26.71 -8.50 6.89
N ASP A 9 -27.41 -9.62 6.85
CA ASP A 9 -27.57 -10.44 5.65
C ASP A 9 -28.05 -9.56 4.49
N LEU A 10 -27.14 -9.24 3.57
CA LEU A 10 -27.37 -8.39 2.40
C LEU A 10 -28.26 -9.04 1.32
N PHE A 11 -28.68 -10.30 1.50
CA PHE A 11 -29.40 -11.08 0.48
C PHE A 11 -30.70 -11.74 0.95
N SER A 12 -31.23 -11.40 2.13
CA SER A 12 -32.46 -12.03 2.63
C SER A 12 -33.74 -11.32 2.14
N VAL A 13 -34.14 -11.57 0.89
CA VAL A 13 -35.53 -11.39 0.47
C VAL A 13 -36.23 -12.75 0.57
N LYS A 14 -36.99 -12.97 1.65
CA LYS A 14 -37.88 -14.14 1.75
C LYS A 14 -39.16 -13.87 0.94
N PRO A 15 -39.61 -14.79 0.07
CA PRO A 15 -40.91 -14.67 -0.56
C PRO A 15 -41.99 -15.05 0.45
N LEU A 16 -42.84 -14.10 0.83
CA LEU A 16 -44.08 -14.39 1.55
C LEU A 16 -45.17 -14.74 0.53
N VAL A 17 -45.38 -16.04 0.33
CA VAL A 17 -46.62 -16.59 -0.24
C VAL A 17 -47.63 -16.68 0.89
N GLU A 18 -48.55 -15.71 0.97
CA GLU A 18 -49.78 -15.88 1.77
C GLU A 18 -51.01 -15.89 0.87
N LYS A 19 -51.56 -17.10 0.69
CA LYS A 19 -52.93 -17.32 0.23
C LYS A 19 -53.89 -16.83 1.30
N ASN A 20 -54.79 -15.90 0.99
CA ASN A 20 -56.04 -15.76 1.76
C ASN A 20 -57.27 -15.37 0.92
N LYS A 21 -58.02 -16.41 0.60
CA LYS A 21 -59.49 -16.58 0.62
C LYS A 21 -60.38 -15.33 0.47
N VAL A 22 -61.06 -15.30 -0.67
CA VAL A 22 -62.28 -14.55 -0.97
C VAL A 22 -63.38 -14.85 0.08
N LYS A 23 -63.89 -13.83 0.76
CA LYS A 23 -65.18 -13.86 1.47
C LYS A 23 -66.17 -12.91 0.78
N LYS A 24 -67.18 -13.51 0.13
CA LYS A 24 -68.39 -12.83 -0.38
C LYS A 24 -69.19 -12.24 0.80
N LYS A 25 -69.55 -10.96 0.73
CA LYS A 25 -70.73 -10.41 1.41
C LYS A 25 -71.71 -9.88 0.35
N LYS A 26 -72.91 -10.46 0.33
CA LYS A 26 -74.08 -9.94 -0.38
C LYS A 26 -74.67 -8.76 0.40
N ALA A 27 -75.07 -7.70 -0.29
CA ALA A 27 -76.13 -6.80 0.16
C ALA A 27 -76.96 -6.35 -1.04
N LYS A 28 -78.28 -6.44 -0.87
CA LYS A 28 -79.37 -6.24 -1.84
C LYS A 28 -79.52 -4.77 -2.23
N GLY A 29 -80.05 -4.54 -3.43
CA GLY A 29 -80.27 -3.20 -4.00
C GLY A 29 -81.43 -2.41 -3.40
N LYS A 30 -81.42 -1.11 -3.73
CA LYS A 30 -82.57 -0.23 -3.94
C LYS A 30 -82.13 0.91 -4.86
N GLU A 31 -82.82 1.05 -5.99
CA GLU A 31 -82.70 2.17 -6.93
C GLU A 31 -83.26 3.47 -6.32
N GLY A 32 -82.73 4.61 -6.76
CA GLY A 32 -83.27 5.93 -6.45
C GLY A 32 -82.34 7.04 -6.93
N GLY A 33 -82.70 7.69 -8.03
CA GLY A 33 -81.87 8.62 -8.79
C GLY A 33 -81.36 9.84 -8.02
N LEU A 34 -80.03 9.97 -7.99
CA LEU A 34 -79.27 11.20 -7.74
C LEU A 34 -77.96 11.22 -8.57
N GLY A 35 -77.83 10.30 -9.54
CA GLY A 35 -76.59 10.01 -10.25
C GLY A 35 -76.24 10.92 -11.42
N PHE A 36 -77.21 11.58 -12.06
CA PHE A 36 -76.92 12.32 -13.30
C PHE A 36 -76.22 13.68 -13.09
N LYS A 37 -76.43 14.36 -11.95
CA LYS A 37 -75.67 15.57 -11.60
C LYS A 37 -74.30 15.25 -11.00
N LYS A 38 -74.18 14.13 -10.26
CA LYS A 38 -72.89 13.63 -9.76
C LYS A 38 -71.99 13.11 -10.88
N LEU A 39 -72.54 12.46 -11.90
CA LEU A 39 -71.78 12.02 -13.08
C LEU A 39 -71.32 13.19 -13.95
N GLN A 40 -72.10 14.27 -14.05
CA GLN A 40 -71.63 15.51 -14.71
C GLN A 40 -70.55 16.22 -13.89
N GLU A 41 -70.69 16.32 -12.56
CA GLU A 41 -69.63 16.84 -11.69
C GLU A 41 -68.38 15.93 -11.64
N GLU A 42 -68.54 14.60 -11.77
CA GLU A 42 -67.43 13.65 -11.84
C GLU A 42 -66.75 13.68 -13.21
N HIS A 43 -67.48 13.84 -14.31
CA HIS A 43 -66.88 14.07 -15.64
C HIS A 43 -66.17 15.44 -15.72
N GLN A 44 -66.69 16.46 -15.04
CA GLN A 44 -66.01 17.76 -14.93
C GLN A 44 -64.77 17.69 -14.02
N LYS A 45 -64.82 16.89 -12.94
CA LYS A 45 -63.67 16.61 -12.06
C LYS A 45 -62.62 15.68 -12.70
N LEU A 46 -63.01 14.80 -13.61
CA LEU A 46 -62.10 13.93 -14.38
C LEU A 46 -61.33 14.71 -15.46
N ALA A 47 -61.92 15.79 -16.01
CA ALA A 47 -61.22 16.72 -16.89
C ALA A 47 -60.13 17.53 -16.14
N ASP A 48 -60.38 17.90 -14.88
CA ASP A 48 -59.40 18.62 -14.03
C ASP A 48 -58.19 17.76 -13.57
N VAL A 49 -58.23 16.43 -13.75
CA VAL A 49 -57.19 15.47 -13.33
C VAL A 49 -56.17 15.17 -14.44
N GLN A 50 -56.35 15.67 -15.66
CA GLN A 50 -55.42 15.44 -16.78
C GLN A 50 -54.12 16.25 -16.68
N HIS A 51 -54.03 17.22 -15.77
CA HIS A 51 -52.93 18.20 -15.71
C HIS A 51 -52.11 18.15 -14.42
N THR A 52 -52.31 17.13 -13.57
CA THR A 52 -51.60 17.00 -12.30
C THR A 52 -50.12 16.67 -12.53
N PRO A 53 -49.19 17.44 -11.94
CA PRO A 53 -47.77 17.11 -11.99
C PRO A 53 -47.50 15.79 -11.27
N LEU A 54 -46.39 15.12 -11.61
CA LEU A 54 -45.96 13.94 -10.89
C LEU A 54 -45.68 14.28 -9.42
N LEU A 55 -46.32 13.56 -8.50
CA LEU A 55 -46.18 13.71 -7.06
C LEU A 55 -45.90 12.34 -6.42
N TYR A 56 -45.34 12.32 -5.21
CA TYR A 56 -45.09 11.09 -4.45
C TYR A 56 -46.37 10.28 -4.17
N ASP A 57 -47.55 10.88 -4.25
CA ASP A 57 -48.83 10.20 -4.04
C ASP A 57 -49.39 9.56 -5.31
N ASN A 58 -48.92 10.00 -6.49
CA ASN A 58 -49.44 9.57 -7.78
C ASN A 58 -48.45 8.69 -8.56
N ILE A 59 -47.25 8.46 -8.02
CA ILE A 59 -46.24 7.59 -8.61
C ILE A 59 -46.63 6.12 -8.40
N VAL A 60 -46.48 5.29 -9.43
CA VAL A 60 -46.91 3.88 -9.42
C VAL A 60 -45.71 2.96 -9.67
N GLU A 61 -45.70 1.80 -9.01
CA GLU A 61 -44.70 0.75 -9.26
C GLU A 61 -44.76 0.25 -10.71
N GLY A 62 -43.59 0.03 -11.32
CA GLY A 62 -43.44 -0.29 -12.74
C GLY A 62 -43.55 0.90 -13.70
N GLN A 63 -43.84 2.12 -13.21
CA GLN A 63 -43.85 3.31 -14.05
C GLN A 63 -42.43 3.67 -14.50
N VAL A 64 -42.25 3.89 -15.80
CA VAL A 64 -40.95 4.26 -16.39
C VAL A 64 -40.85 5.78 -16.52
N ILE A 65 -39.79 6.34 -15.97
CA ILE A 65 -39.57 7.79 -15.82
C ILE A 65 -38.14 8.13 -16.23
N LEU A 66 -37.97 9.21 -16.99
CA LEU A 66 -36.66 9.79 -17.27
C LEU A 66 -36.14 10.49 -16.01
N GLY A 67 -34.94 10.10 -15.59
CA GLY A 67 -34.24 10.69 -14.46
C GLY A 67 -32.88 11.26 -14.83
N CYS A 68 -32.31 12.02 -13.91
CA CYS A 68 -30.95 12.56 -14.00
C CYS A 68 -30.19 12.19 -12.73
N ILE A 69 -29.00 11.60 -12.86
CA ILE A 69 -28.16 11.24 -11.72
C ILE A 69 -27.73 12.52 -11.01
N GLN A 70 -28.02 12.59 -9.72
CA GLN A 70 -27.73 13.77 -8.90
C GLN A 70 -26.48 13.54 -8.05
N GLU A 71 -26.40 12.39 -7.38
CA GLU A 71 -25.27 12.02 -6.53
C GLU A 71 -24.99 10.52 -6.74
N VAL A 72 -23.71 10.15 -6.71
CA VAL A 72 -23.25 8.75 -6.80
C VAL A 72 -22.66 8.38 -5.46
N HIS A 73 -23.17 7.33 -4.83
CA HIS A 73 -22.65 6.79 -3.57
C HIS A 73 -22.05 5.40 -3.83
N ASP A 74 -21.33 4.86 -2.84
CA ASP A 74 -20.62 3.58 -2.99
C ASP A 74 -21.57 2.39 -3.30
N TYR A 75 -22.83 2.44 -2.81
CA TYR A 75 -23.80 1.34 -2.95
C TYR A 75 -25.15 1.75 -3.56
N GLU A 76 -25.37 3.04 -3.85
CA GLU A 76 -26.63 3.53 -4.41
C GLU A 76 -26.42 4.78 -5.28
N LEU A 77 -27.27 4.94 -6.29
CA LEU A 77 -27.34 6.14 -7.12
C LEU A 77 -28.56 6.95 -6.70
N LYS A 78 -28.38 8.25 -6.48
CA LYS A 78 -29.50 9.16 -6.22
C LYS A 78 -29.91 9.83 -7.52
N VAL A 79 -31.14 9.65 -7.93
CA VAL A 79 -31.68 10.13 -9.21
C VAL A 79 -32.73 11.20 -8.96
N SER A 80 -32.57 12.36 -9.59
CA SER A 80 -33.58 13.41 -9.68
C SER A 80 -34.61 13.01 -10.74
N LEU A 81 -35.88 13.01 -10.36
CA LEU A 81 -37.03 12.76 -11.22
C LEU A 81 -37.73 14.10 -11.53
N PRO A 82 -38.64 14.15 -12.52
CA PRO A 82 -39.40 15.36 -12.85
C PRO A 82 -40.22 15.86 -11.67
N HIS A 83 -40.49 17.17 -11.65
CA HIS A 83 -41.30 17.82 -10.61
C HIS A 83 -40.70 17.76 -9.19
N ARG A 84 -39.37 17.88 -9.10
CA ARG A 84 -38.56 17.89 -7.86
C ARG A 84 -38.65 16.61 -7.04
N LEU A 85 -39.07 15.50 -7.63
CA LEU A 85 -39.04 14.20 -6.99
C LEU A 85 -37.61 13.64 -7.02
N SER A 86 -37.31 12.76 -6.08
CA SER A 86 -36.04 12.01 -6.06
C SER A 86 -36.27 10.57 -5.64
N GLY A 87 -35.48 9.66 -6.23
CA GLY A 87 -35.43 8.25 -5.89
C GLY A 87 -34.00 7.73 -5.81
N THR A 88 -33.86 6.51 -5.29
CA THR A 88 -32.56 5.84 -5.10
C THR A 88 -32.51 4.54 -5.89
N VAL A 89 -31.43 4.29 -6.62
CA VAL A 89 -31.17 3.02 -7.31
C VAL A 89 -30.10 2.25 -6.53
N PRO A 90 -30.41 1.10 -5.92
CA PRO A 90 -29.39 0.28 -5.25
C PRO A 90 -28.46 -0.39 -6.26
N ILE A 91 -27.24 -0.73 -5.83
CA ILE A 91 -26.21 -1.39 -6.66
C ILE A 91 -26.70 -2.69 -7.33
N THR A 92 -27.65 -3.38 -6.68
CA THR A 92 -28.28 -4.63 -7.15
C THR A 92 -29.35 -4.44 -8.22
N LYS A 93 -29.69 -3.20 -8.58
CA LYS A 93 -30.74 -2.83 -9.56
C LYS A 93 -30.20 -2.03 -10.74
N ILE A 94 -28.92 -2.21 -11.06
CA ILE A 94 -28.25 -1.53 -12.19
C ILE A 94 -28.31 -2.39 -13.45
N SER A 95 -27.68 -3.56 -13.43
CA SER A 95 -27.63 -4.52 -14.53
C SER A 95 -27.52 -5.93 -13.97
N LYS A 96 -28.00 -6.93 -14.72
CA LYS A 96 -27.85 -8.34 -14.35
C LYS A 96 -26.39 -8.74 -14.21
N ALA A 97 -25.59 -8.50 -15.26
CA ALA A 97 -24.18 -8.87 -15.29
C ALA A 97 -23.41 -8.22 -14.12
N TYR A 98 -23.65 -6.94 -13.86
CA TYR A 98 -23.03 -6.24 -12.74
C TYR A 98 -23.47 -6.79 -11.37
N THR A 99 -24.76 -7.09 -11.20
CA THR A 99 -25.27 -7.68 -9.96
C THR A 99 -24.67 -9.07 -9.70
N GLU A 100 -24.43 -9.86 -10.74
CA GLU A 100 -23.76 -11.16 -10.64
C GLU A 100 -22.29 -11.02 -10.28
N LEU A 101 -21.57 -10.05 -10.87
CA LEU A 101 -20.18 -9.74 -10.49
C LEU A 101 -20.06 -9.33 -9.02
N VAL A 102 -20.93 -8.41 -8.56
CA VAL A 102 -20.94 -7.97 -7.15
C VAL A 102 -21.25 -9.12 -6.19
N LYS A 103 -22.14 -10.06 -6.59
CA LYS A 103 -22.43 -11.26 -5.77
C LYS A 103 -21.23 -12.20 -5.67
N LYS A 104 -20.58 -12.51 -6.80
CA LYS A 104 -19.37 -13.35 -6.81
C LYS A 104 -18.24 -12.77 -5.96
N MET A 105 -18.08 -11.44 -5.99
CA MET A 105 -17.11 -10.73 -5.14
C MET A 105 -17.45 -10.87 -3.64
N ALA A 106 -18.75 -10.78 -3.29
CA ALA A 106 -19.19 -10.95 -1.92
C ALA A 106 -19.02 -12.39 -1.41
N GLU A 107 -19.09 -13.38 -2.29
CA GLU A 107 -18.90 -14.82 -1.99
C GLU A 107 -17.42 -15.25 -1.98
N GLY A 108 -16.50 -14.37 -2.42
CA GLY A 108 -15.05 -14.61 -2.39
C GLY A 108 -14.52 -15.57 -3.45
N GLU A 109 -15.29 -15.81 -4.53
CA GLU A 109 -14.99 -16.88 -5.50
C GLU A 109 -14.01 -16.49 -6.62
N ASN A 110 -13.69 -15.19 -6.83
CA ASN A 110 -12.75 -14.76 -7.87
C ASN A 110 -11.97 -13.49 -7.47
N GLU A 111 -10.65 -13.58 -7.33
CA GLU A 111 -9.74 -12.44 -7.10
C GLU A 111 -9.28 -11.76 -8.42
N ASP A 112 -9.60 -12.34 -9.59
CA ASP A 112 -9.07 -11.90 -10.90
C ASP A 112 -10.00 -10.93 -11.68
N GLU A 113 -11.29 -10.80 -11.34
CA GLU A 113 -12.24 -9.90 -12.01
C GLU A 113 -12.43 -8.60 -11.20
N GLU A 114 -11.77 -7.51 -11.62
CA GLU A 114 -11.94 -6.18 -11.02
C GLU A 114 -13.35 -5.62 -11.29
N VAL A 115 -14.15 -5.43 -10.24
CA VAL A 115 -15.47 -4.79 -10.32
C VAL A 115 -15.30 -3.27 -10.28
N SER A 116 -15.70 -2.57 -11.35
CA SER A 116 -15.67 -1.11 -11.39
C SER A 116 -16.59 -0.50 -10.35
N ALA A 117 -16.12 0.57 -9.70
CA ALA A 117 -16.91 1.29 -8.71
C ALA A 117 -18.06 2.07 -9.37
N LEU A 118 -19.16 2.30 -8.65
CA LEU A 118 -20.29 3.09 -9.18
C LEU A 118 -19.89 4.51 -9.60
N GLN A 119 -18.91 5.09 -8.92
CA GLN A 119 -18.34 6.41 -9.20
C GLN A 119 -17.58 6.46 -10.55
N GLU A 120 -17.12 5.31 -11.04
CA GLU A 120 -16.48 5.18 -12.34
C GLU A 120 -17.52 4.94 -13.45
N LEU A 121 -18.57 4.15 -13.16
CA LEU A 121 -19.61 3.81 -14.13
C LEU A 121 -20.59 4.96 -14.42
N TYR A 122 -20.84 5.82 -13.42
CA TYR A 122 -21.85 6.87 -13.49
C TYR A 122 -21.32 8.20 -12.99
N ARG A 123 -21.78 9.29 -13.59
CA ARG A 123 -21.46 10.65 -13.19
C ARG A 123 -22.70 11.50 -12.88
N PRO A 124 -22.61 12.46 -11.93
CA PRO A 124 -23.65 13.47 -11.76
C PRO A 124 -23.97 14.20 -13.06
N GLY A 125 -25.25 14.51 -13.29
CA GLY A 125 -25.75 15.15 -14.50
C GLY A 125 -26.08 14.19 -15.66
N GLN A 126 -25.71 12.92 -15.56
CA GLN A 126 -26.04 11.92 -16.59
C GLN A 126 -27.55 11.59 -16.57
N PHE A 127 -28.18 11.63 -17.74
CA PHE A 127 -29.59 11.25 -17.88
C PHE A 127 -29.74 9.75 -18.08
N VAL A 128 -30.63 9.15 -17.30
CA VAL A 128 -30.89 7.71 -17.26
C VAL A 128 -32.40 7.45 -17.28
N VAL A 129 -32.81 6.34 -17.89
CA VAL A 129 -34.21 5.92 -17.87
C VAL A 129 -34.38 4.96 -16.70
N THR A 130 -35.31 5.26 -15.81
CA THR A 130 -35.53 4.50 -14.57
C THR A 130 -36.93 3.90 -14.55
N SER A 131 -37.08 2.74 -13.93
CA SER A 131 -38.38 2.15 -13.59
C SER A 131 -38.57 2.20 -12.07
N VAL A 132 -39.80 2.47 -11.60
CA VAL A 132 -40.12 2.47 -10.17
C VAL A 132 -40.20 1.02 -9.68
N ALA A 133 -39.24 0.59 -8.86
CA ALA A 133 -39.14 -0.77 -8.37
C ALA A 133 -40.00 -1.02 -7.14
N SER A 134 -39.98 -0.11 -6.17
CA SER A 134 -40.82 -0.18 -4.96
C SER A 134 -41.01 1.20 -4.34
N ILE A 135 -42.12 1.36 -3.61
CA ILE A 135 -42.42 2.58 -2.85
C ILE A 135 -42.59 2.21 -1.38
N GLU A 136 -41.67 2.65 -0.52
CA GLU A 136 -41.71 2.42 0.92
C GLU A 136 -42.24 3.66 1.65
N GLU A 137 -43.29 3.50 2.46
CA GLU A 137 -43.83 4.57 3.30
C GLU A 137 -43.09 4.61 4.66
N MET A 138 -42.43 5.73 4.96
CA MET A 138 -41.89 6.03 6.29
C MET A 138 -42.77 7.04 7.02
N GLU A 139 -42.54 7.25 8.32
CA GLU A 139 -43.40 8.06 9.21
C GLU A 139 -43.82 9.42 8.62
N ASN A 140 -42.93 10.12 7.89
CA ASN A 140 -43.18 11.47 7.36
C ASN A 140 -42.85 11.65 5.87
N TRP A 141 -42.38 10.62 5.16
CA TRP A 141 -41.97 10.72 3.76
C TRP A 141 -42.00 9.36 3.05
N LYS A 142 -42.06 9.37 1.71
CA LYS A 142 -42.04 8.16 0.88
C LYS A 142 -40.65 7.98 0.27
N LYS A 143 -40.05 6.80 0.47
CA LYS A 143 -38.80 6.40 -0.17
C LYS A 143 -39.13 5.66 -1.46
N VAL A 144 -38.72 6.23 -2.59
CA VAL A 144 -38.92 5.64 -3.92
C VAL A 144 -37.64 4.92 -4.34
N SER A 145 -37.73 3.60 -4.49
CA SER A 145 -36.65 2.76 -5.01
C SER A 145 -36.80 2.60 -6.52
N LEU A 146 -35.73 2.86 -7.25
CA LEU A 146 -35.68 2.85 -8.71
C LEU A 146 -34.81 1.70 -9.23
N SER A 147 -35.04 1.30 -10.48
CA SER A 147 -34.25 0.30 -11.20
C SER A 147 -33.77 0.85 -12.54
N LEU A 148 -32.51 0.59 -12.87
CA LEU A 148 -31.91 0.84 -14.19
C LEU A 148 -31.83 -0.43 -15.04
N MET A 149 -32.27 -1.57 -14.51
CA MET A 149 -32.20 -2.85 -15.22
C MET A 149 -33.00 -2.76 -16.53
N PRO A 150 -32.37 -3.10 -17.68
CA PRO A 150 -33.06 -3.06 -18.97
C PRO A 150 -34.38 -3.84 -18.99
N GLN A 151 -34.52 -4.93 -18.22
CA GLN A 151 -35.76 -5.70 -18.14
C GLN A 151 -36.91 -4.99 -17.46
N ASP A 152 -36.62 -4.20 -16.43
CA ASP A 152 -37.64 -3.44 -15.70
C ASP A 152 -38.08 -2.24 -16.54
N VAL A 153 -37.11 -1.60 -17.22
CA VAL A 153 -37.32 -0.38 -18.03
C VAL A 153 -37.95 -0.68 -19.40
N ASN A 154 -37.54 -1.74 -20.07
CA ASN A 154 -38.02 -2.12 -21.41
C ASN A 154 -39.13 -3.17 -21.35
N SER A 155 -39.72 -3.42 -20.17
CA SER A 155 -40.78 -4.43 -19.94
C SER A 155 -42.00 -4.26 -20.85
N SER A 156 -42.29 -3.03 -21.30
CA SER A 156 -43.40 -2.72 -22.21
C SER A 156 -43.11 -3.04 -23.67
N LEU A 157 -41.85 -3.28 -24.06
CA LEU A 157 -41.45 -3.49 -25.44
C LEU A 157 -41.54 -4.97 -25.84
N ASN A 158 -41.88 -5.20 -27.10
CA ASN A 158 -41.79 -6.51 -27.73
C ASN A 158 -40.80 -6.43 -28.90
N ALA A 159 -39.95 -7.44 -29.06
CA ALA A 159 -38.92 -7.48 -30.10
C ALA A 159 -39.51 -7.35 -31.51
N SER A 160 -40.74 -7.84 -31.73
CA SER A 160 -41.45 -7.75 -33.01
C SER A 160 -41.84 -6.32 -33.42
N LEU A 161 -41.88 -5.38 -32.46
CA LEU A 161 -42.29 -3.99 -32.67
C LEU A 161 -41.10 -3.03 -32.78
N LEU A 162 -39.86 -3.55 -32.72
CA LEU A 162 -38.67 -2.73 -32.85
C LEU A 162 -38.44 -2.33 -34.31
N GLU A 163 -38.05 -1.07 -34.50
CA GLU A 163 -37.69 -0.52 -35.80
C GLU A 163 -36.29 0.08 -35.77
N VAL A 164 -35.67 0.19 -36.94
CA VAL A 164 -34.38 0.89 -37.09
C VAL A 164 -34.57 2.38 -36.79
N GLY A 165 -33.69 2.93 -35.97
CA GLY A 165 -33.76 4.31 -35.47
C GLY A 165 -34.32 4.43 -34.05
N PHE A 166 -34.88 3.35 -33.49
CA PHE A 166 -35.42 3.32 -32.14
C PHE A 166 -34.31 3.45 -31.08
N VAL A 167 -34.54 4.24 -30.01
CA VAL A 167 -33.58 4.42 -28.92
C VAL A 167 -34.08 3.73 -27.66
N LEU A 168 -33.30 2.80 -27.13
CA LEU A 168 -33.61 2.11 -25.88
C LEU A 168 -32.39 2.06 -24.93
N PRO A 169 -32.62 2.00 -23.61
CA PRO A 169 -31.56 1.77 -22.63
C PRO A 169 -31.10 0.31 -22.69
N CYS A 170 -29.78 0.11 -22.79
CA CYS A 170 -29.11 -1.19 -22.82
C CYS A 170 -27.94 -1.19 -21.84
N ALA A 171 -27.72 -2.30 -21.14
CA ALA A 171 -26.57 -2.46 -20.24
C ALA A 171 -25.43 -3.20 -20.94
N VAL A 172 -24.18 -2.84 -20.68
CA VAL A 172 -23.01 -3.63 -21.12
C VAL A 172 -22.98 -4.94 -20.32
N ALA A 173 -23.08 -6.07 -21.02
CA ALA A 173 -23.04 -7.41 -20.44
C ALA A 173 -21.62 -8.01 -20.46
N SER A 174 -20.91 -7.88 -21.59
CA SER A 174 -19.49 -8.24 -21.72
C SER A 174 -18.77 -7.31 -22.70
N VAL A 175 -17.44 -7.25 -22.57
CA VAL A 175 -16.54 -6.49 -23.44
C VAL A 175 -15.79 -7.50 -24.32
N GLU A 176 -15.88 -7.35 -25.64
CA GLU A 176 -15.26 -8.23 -26.65
C GLU A 176 -14.29 -7.43 -27.54
N ASP A 177 -13.37 -8.11 -28.25
CA ASP A 177 -12.33 -7.46 -29.07
C ASP A 177 -12.87 -6.50 -30.15
N ASN A 178 -14.08 -6.76 -30.65
CA ASN A 178 -14.69 -6.02 -31.77
C ASN A 178 -15.89 -5.16 -31.36
N GLY A 179 -16.24 -5.12 -30.08
CA GLY A 179 -17.38 -4.37 -29.57
C GLY A 179 -17.90 -4.91 -28.24
N PHE A 180 -19.13 -4.57 -27.90
CA PHE A 180 -19.74 -4.92 -26.63
C PHE A 180 -20.98 -5.78 -26.84
N ILE A 181 -21.12 -6.82 -26.02
CA ILE A 181 -22.39 -7.54 -25.91
C ILE A 181 -23.28 -6.76 -24.94
N MET A 182 -24.49 -6.45 -25.39
CA MET A 182 -25.43 -5.61 -24.67
C MET A 182 -26.62 -6.43 -24.17
N ASP A 183 -27.07 -6.18 -22.94
CA ASP A 183 -28.38 -6.63 -22.44
C ASP A 183 -29.43 -5.56 -22.75
N THR A 184 -30.41 -5.92 -23.58
CA THR A 184 -31.56 -5.05 -23.91
C THR A 184 -32.75 -5.28 -22.98
N GLY A 185 -32.77 -6.40 -22.26
CA GLY A 185 -33.88 -6.80 -21.39
C GLY A 185 -35.22 -7.09 -22.08
N ILE A 186 -35.28 -7.09 -23.41
CA ILE A 186 -36.48 -7.40 -24.17
C ILE A 186 -36.62 -8.92 -24.31
N ALA A 187 -37.82 -9.44 -24.05
CA ALA A 187 -38.11 -10.86 -24.23
C ALA A 187 -37.88 -11.31 -25.69
N ASN A 188 -37.39 -12.54 -25.89
CA ASN A 188 -37.11 -13.14 -27.20
C ASN A 188 -35.96 -12.48 -28.00
N MET A 189 -35.13 -11.65 -27.37
CA MET A 189 -33.88 -11.13 -27.94
C MET A 189 -32.74 -12.11 -27.66
N ARG A 190 -32.13 -12.69 -28.71
CA ARG A 190 -31.03 -13.67 -28.57
C ARG A 190 -29.67 -13.00 -28.43
N GLY A 191 -29.47 -11.83 -29.04
CA GLY A 191 -28.23 -11.08 -28.91
C GLY A 191 -28.36 -9.63 -29.36
N ALA A 192 -27.74 -8.73 -28.61
CA ALA A 192 -27.56 -7.34 -28.99
C ALA A 192 -26.07 -6.99 -28.99
N PHE A 193 -25.60 -6.39 -30.08
CA PHE A 193 -24.18 -6.11 -30.27
C PHE A 193 -23.95 -4.62 -30.57
N LEU A 194 -22.99 -4.01 -29.88
CA LEU A 194 -22.55 -2.63 -30.08
C LEU A 194 -21.11 -2.61 -30.61
N PRO A 195 -20.89 -2.35 -31.91
CA PRO A 195 -19.53 -2.27 -32.47
C PRO A 195 -18.72 -1.09 -31.92
N HIS A 196 -17.40 -1.24 -31.75
CA HIS A 196 -16.53 -0.14 -31.27
C HIS A 196 -16.66 1.16 -32.08
N LYS A 197 -16.74 1.06 -33.42
CA LYS A 197 -16.94 2.23 -34.30
C LYS A 197 -18.25 2.98 -34.00
N ALA A 198 -19.26 2.29 -33.47
CA ALA A 198 -20.56 2.82 -33.11
C ALA A 198 -20.65 3.22 -31.62
N ALA A 199 -19.60 2.97 -30.84
CA ALA A 199 -19.44 3.35 -29.44
C ALA A 199 -18.54 4.59 -29.25
N GLN A 200 -17.88 5.09 -30.30
CA GLN A 200 -16.99 6.25 -30.22
C GLN A 200 -17.71 7.49 -29.64
N GLY A 201 -17.17 8.03 -28.54
CA GLY A 201 -17.71 9.20 -27.83
C GLY A 201 -18.77 8.87 -26.79
N ALA A 202 -19.12 7.60 -26.58
CA ALA A 202 -19.90 7.16 -25.42
C ALA A 202 -18.96 6.90 -24.23
N ASP A 203 -19.37 7.28 -23.03
CA ASP A 203 -18.64 7.00 -21.78
C ASP A 203 -18.83 5.52 -21.39
N ILE A 204 -18.13 4.62 -22.09
CA ILE A 204 -18.17 3.19 -21.80
C ILE A 204 -16.94 2.84 -20.95
N VAL A 205 -17.19 2.52 -19.68
CA VAL A 205 -16.13 2.25 -18.70
C VAL A 205 -15.95 0.75 -18.48
N GLY A 206 -17.06 0.00 -18.41
CA GLY A 206 -17.02 -1.45 -18.20
C GLY A 206 -18.39 -2.11 -18.12
N VAL A 207 -18.40 -3.38 -17.70
CA VAL A 207 -19.62 -4.16 -17.49
C VAL A 207 -20.52 -3.47 -16.46
N GLY A 208 -21.83 -3.40 -16.74
CA GLY A 208 -22.78 -2.70 -15.88
C GLY A 208 -23.09 -1.25 -16.25
N THR A 209 -22.34 -0.67 -17.19
CA THR A 209 -22.67 0.66 -17.75
C THR A 209 -24.00 0.58 -18.51
N VAL A 210 -25.00 1.38 -18.13
CA VAL A 210 -26.27 1.49 -18.85
C VAL A 210 -26.22 2.69 -19.79
N LEU A 211 -26.37 2.41 -21.09
CA LEU A 211 -26.27 3.39 -22.17
C LEU A 211 -27.59 3.47 -22.93
N ARG A 212 -27.87 4.64 -23.49
CA ARG A 212 -28.96 4.79 -24.45
C ARG A 212 -28.41 4.45 -25.84
N CYS A 213 -28.98 3.43 -26.46
CA CYS A 213 -28.51 2.90 -27.73
C CYS A 213 -29.60 3.03 -28.80
N MET A 214 -29.21 3.53 -29.97
CA MET A 214 -30.04 3.50 -31.18
C MET A 214 -29.90 2.15 -31.88
N VAL A 215 -31.01 1.56 -32.28
CA VAL A 215 -31.06 0.36 -33.12
C VAL A 215 -30.70 0.73 -34.57
N THR A 216 -29.61 0.20 -35.10
CA THR A 216 -29.17 0.46 -36.48
C THR A 216 -29.54 -0.66 -37.45
N LYS A 217 -29.63 -1.89 -36.94
CA LYS A 217 -29.99 -3.06 -37.76
C LYS A 217 -30.74 -4.06 -36.89
N ILE A 218 -31.78 -4.66 -37.46
CA ILE A 218 -32.54 -5.74 -36.85
C ILE A 218 -32.44 -6.94 -37.78
N SER A 219 -32.14 -8.10 -37.22
CA SER A 219 -32.13 -9.39 -37.91
C SER A 219 -32.88 -10.39 -37.05
N GLY A 220 -33.94 -10.99 -37.57
CA GLY A 220 -34.74 -11.94 -36.81
C GLY A 220 -35.62 -12.75 -37.75
N ASP A 221 -36.14 -13.85 -37.19
CA ASP A 221 -37.04 -14.75 -37.88
C ASP A 221 -38.35 -14.77 -37.08
N ALA A 222 -39.40 -14.14 -37.63
CA ALA A 222 -40.69 -13.99 -36.97
C ALA A 222 -41.38 -15.35 -36.71
N GLU A 223 -41.06 -16.38 -37.50
CA GLU A 223 -41.61 -17.73 -37.33
C GLU A 223 -40.89 -18.51 -36.22
N LYS A 224 -39.58 -18.28 -36.04
CA LYS A 224 -38.76 -18.96 -35.02
C LYS A 224 -38.61 -18.17 -33.73
N GLY A 225 -39.17 -16.96 -33.66
CA GLY A 225 -39.28 -16.18 -32.44
C GLY A 225 -37.94 -15.71 -31.84
N TRP A 226 -36.90 -15.52 -32.65
CA TRP A 226 -35.62 -14.97 -32.19
C TRP A 226 -35.25 -13.70 -32.98
N TRP A 227 -34.70 -12.73 -32.25
CA TRP A 227 -34.28 -11.44 -32.78
C TRP A 227 -32.86 -11.12 -32.33
N ASN A 228 -32.11 -10.48 -33.22
CA ASN A 228 -30.78 -9.92 -32.98
C ASN A 228 -30.77 -8.46 -33.42
N VAL A 229 -30.13 -7.60 -32.64
CA VAL A 229 -30.02 -6.17 -32.96
C VAL A 229 -28.57 -5.69 -32.94
N VAL A 230 -28.25 -4.80 -33.87
CA VAL A 230 -26.99 -4.05 -33.86
C VAL A 230 -27.30 -2.63 -33.40
N LEU A 231 -26.50 -2.15 -32.46
CA LEU A 231 -26.72 -0.91 -31.73
C LEU A 231 -25.65 0.14 -32.08
N SER A 232 -25.99 1.41 -31.82
CA SER A 232 -25.08 2.56 -31.86
C SER A 232 -25.30 3.44 -30.65
N ALA A 233 -24.21 3.82 -29.97
CA ALA A 233 -24.22 4.68 -28.78
C ALA A 233 -23.63 6.07 -29.06
N LYS A 234 -23.40 6.44 -30.33
CA LYS A 234 -22.86 7.76 -30.69
C LYS A 234 -23.77 8.88 -30.17
N PRO A 235 -23.27 9.84 -29.34
CA PRO A 235 -24.10 10.87 -28.72
C PRO A 235 -24.94 11.67 -29.71
N LYS A 236 -24.34 12.09 -30.84
CA LYS A 236 -25.05 12.85 -31.90
C LYS A 236 -26.22 12.05 -32.48
N ALA A 237 -25.97 10.80 -32.89
CA ALA A 237 -27.00 9.91 -33.45
C ALA A 237 -28.13 9.65 -32.45
N VAL A 238 -27.81 9.29 -31.19
CA VAL A 238 -28.80 9.02 -30.14
C VAL A 238 -29.61 10.27 -29.78
N SER A 239 -28.98 11.44 -29.76
CA SER A 239 -29.66 12.70 -29.46
C SER A 239 -30.60 13.14 -30.59
N GLU A 240 -30.22 12.96 -31.86
CA GLU A 240 -31.02 13.42 -33.01
C GLU A 240 -32.14 12.44 -33.40
N ALA A 241 -32.01 11.18 -32.96
CA ALA A 241 -33.00 10.11 -33.11
C ALA A 241 -34.42 10.59 -32.80
N THR A 242 -35.32 10.40 -33.76
CA THR A 242 -36.73 10.80 -33.63
C THR A 242 -37.60 9.62 -34.00
N LEU A 243 -38.63 9.35 -33.21
CA LEU A 243 -39.56 8.27 -33.49
C LEU A 243 -40.40 8.63 -34.74
N PRO A 244 -40.51 7.76 -35.75
CA PRO A 244 -41.43 7.96 -36.86
C PRO A 244 -42.88 8.04 -36.35
N LEU A 245 -43.69 8.92 -36.95
CA LEU A 245 -45.10 9.12 -36.57
C LEU A 245 -45.94 7.83 -36.62
N ILE A 246 -45.65 6.90 -37.53
CA ILE A 246 -46.37 5.62 -37.66
C ILE A 246 -46.21 4.77 -36.38
N SER A 247 -45.01 4.78 -35.81
CA SER A 247 -44.62 4.01 -34.63
C SER A 247 -45.11 4.65 -33.31
N THR A 248 -45.69 5.86 -33.37
CA THR A 248 -46.24 6.59 -32.20
C THR A 248 -47.67 6.17 -31.83
N THR A 249 -48.27 5.26 -32.58
CA THR A 249 -49.61 4.69 -32.30
C THR A 249 -49.63 3.74 -31.09
N ASN A 250 -48.47 3.26 -30.63
CA ASN A 250 -48.36 2.39 -29.46
C ASN A 250 -47.69 3.12 -28.28
N LEU A 251 -48.43 3.36 -27.19
CA LEU A 251 -47.90 3.92 -25.92
C LEU A 251 -46.69 3.16 -25.37
N SER A 252 -46.62 1.85 -25.61
CA SER A 252 -45.51 1.00 -25.16
C SER A 252 -44.17 1.34 -25.80
N MET A 253 -44.18 2.01 -26.96
CA MET A 253 -42.99 2.43 -27.70
C MET A 253 -42.47 3.81 -27.26
N MET A 254 -43.21 4.52 -26.41
CA MET A 254 -42.84 5.84 -25.90
C MET A 254 -41.92 5.71 -24.68
N ILE A 255 -40.71 5.18 -24.88
CA ILE A 255 -39.70 5.14 -23.82
C ILE A 255 -39.28 6.57 -23.48
N PRO A 256 -39.20 6.92 -22.19
CA PRO A 256 -38.71 8.23 -21.77
C PRO A 256 -37.33 8.58 -22.36
N GLY A 257 -37.19 9.83 -22.79
CA GLY A 257 -36.01 10.38 -23.47
C GLY A 257 -36.07 10.35 -25.00
N THR A 258 -36.99 9.59 -25.58
CA THR A 258 -37.21 9.53 -27.04
C THR A 258 -37.77 10.85 -27.57
N ALA A 259 -37.23 11.35 -28.69
CA ALA A 259 -37.75 12.54 -29.34
C ALA A 259 -38.86 12.21 -30.33
N VAL A 260 -39.84 13.09 -30.40
CA VAL A 260 -41.02 12.98 -31.26
C VAL A 260 -41.40 14.36 -31.77
N ASP A 261 -41.78 14.41 -33.05
CA ASP A 261 -42.34 15.62 -33.65
C ASP A 261 -43.83 15.69 -33.33
N THR A 262 -44.24 16.82 -32.75
CA THR A 262 -45.59 17.03 -32.19
C THR A 262 -46.10 18.41 -32.56
N VAL A 263 -47.41 18.62 -32.44
CA VAL A 263 -48.06 19.90 -32.73
C VAL A 263 -48.68 20.46 -31.46
N VAL A 264 -48.49 21.77 -31.22
CA VAL A 264 -49.17 22.48 -30.13
C VAL A 264 -50.66 22.55 -30.45
N SER A 265 -51.47 21.93 -29.61
CA SER A 265 -52.94 21.94 -29.71
C SER A 265 -53.53 23.15 -29.01
N LYS A 266 -53.13 23.39 -27.75
CA LYS A 266 -53.62 24.50 -26.92
C LYS A 266 -52.51 25.05 -26.04
N VAL A 267 -52.61 26.34 -25.74
CA VAL A 267 -51.68 27.08 -24.90
C VAL A 267 -52.41 27.49 -23.61
N GLU A 268 -51.99 26.95 -22.48
CA GLU A 268 -52.68 27.07 -21.19
C GLU A 268 -51.76 27.67 -20.11
N ASP A 269 -52.33 28.14 -18.99
CA ASP A 269 -51.55 28.77 -17.90
C ASP A 269 -50.52 27.84 -17.24
N TYR A 270 -50.74 26.52 -17.28
CA TYR A 270 -49.82 25.52 -16.71
C TYR A 270 -48.73 25.07 -17.70
N GLY A 271 -48.87 25.32 -19.00
CA GLY A 271 -47.97 24.80 -20.03
C GLY A 271 -48.61 24.68 -21.42
N LEU A 272 -48.18 23.69 -22.19
CA LEU A 272 -48.68 23.43 -23.55
C LEU A 272 -49.34 22.07 -23.62
N ASN A 273 -50.51 22.02 -24.24
CA ASN A 273 -51.10 20.76 -24.68
C ASN A 273 -50.61 20.48 -26.09
N ILE A 274 -50.04 19.31 -26.29
CA ILE A 274 -49.54 18.86 -27.58
C ILE A 274 -50.29 17.60 -27.99
N ILE A 275 -50.53 17.43 -29.28
CA ILE A 275 -51.12 16.20 -29.83
C ILE A 275 -50.01 15.40 -30.50
N LEU A 276 -49.97 14.11 -30.19
CA LEU A 276 -49.09 13.14 -30.82
C LEU A 276 -49.92 11.96 -31.34
N ALA A 277 -50.14 11.92 -32.65
CA ALA A 277 -51.07 10.98 -33.29
C ALA A 277 -52.46 10.98 -32.62
N GLU A 278 -52.81 9.94 -31.88
CA GLU A 278 -54.09 9.79 -31.16
C GLU A 278 -54.01 10.08 -29.65
N TYR A 279 -52.82 10.44 -29.14
CA TYR A 279 -52.58 10.64 -27.70
C TYR A 279 -52.46 12.12 -27.33
N ASP A 280 -53.05 12.44 -26.17
CA ASP A 280 -52.91 13.75 -25.53
C ASP A 280 -51.58 13.84 -24.78
N GLY A 281 -50.85 14.92 -25.06
CA GLY A 281 -49.55 15.22 -24.48
C GLY A 281 -49.55 16.52 -23.69
N VAL A 282 -48.78 16.55 -22.60
CA VAL A 282 -48.63 17.76 -21.77
C VAL A 282 -47.17 18.12 -21.61
N VAL A 283 -46.83 19.38 -21.94
CA VAL A 283 -45.53 19.99 -21.62
C VAL A 283 -45.75 20.98 -20.47
N ASN A 284 -45.17 20.69 -19.30
CA ASN A 284 -45.22 21.64 -18.19
C ASN A 284 -44.35 22.89 -18.49
N ARG A 285 -44.77 24.06 -18.01
CA ARG A 285 -44.01 25.32 -18.12
C ARG A 285 -42.53 25.19 -17.74
N ILE A 286 -42.19 24.40 -16.73
CA ILE A 286 -40.80 24.22 -16.29
C ILE A 286 -39.91 23.56 -17.37
N HIS A 287 -40.51 22.79 -18.27
CA HIS A 287 -39.86 22.04 -19.35
C HIS A 287 -40.02 22.67 -20.74
N LEU A 288 -40.36 23.96 -20.81
CA LEU A 288 -40.29 24.74 -22.06
C LEU A 288 -38.85 24.89 -22.55
N LYS A 289 -38.70 25.35 -23.80
CA LYS A 289 -37.41 25.34 -24.53
C LYS A 289 -36.32 26.17 -23.84
N LYS A 290 -36.66 27.34 -23.27
CA LYS A 290 -35.77 28.15 -22.42
C LYS A 290 -36.34 28.30 -21.01
N PRO A 291 -35.47 28.49 -19.99
CA PRO A 291 -35.91 28.63 -18.59
C PRO A 291 -36.98 29.70 -18.35
N PHE A 292 -36.86 30.86 -19.00
CA PHE A 292 -37.78 32.00 -18.86
C PHE A 292 -38.67 32.25 -20.09
N ASP A 293 -38.87 31.23 -20.95
CA ASP A 293 -39.73 31.41 -22.12
C ASP A 293 -41.16 31.81 -21.69
N ILE A 294 -41.71 32.80 -22.41
CA ILE A 294 -43.08 33.25 -22.24
C ILE A 294 -43.97 32.26 -22.99
N ILE A 295 -45.01 31.76 -22.32
CA ILE A 295 -45.95 30.78 -22.87
C ILE A 295 -46.58 31.28 -24.19
N HIS A 296 -46.79 32.60 -24.33
CA HIS A 296 -47.32 33.25 -25.54
C HIS A 296 -46.38 33.25 -26.76
N HIS A 297 -45.11 32.84 -26.63
CA HIS A 297 -44.25 32.59 -27.79
C HIS A 297 -44.68 31.34 -28.59
N TYR A 298 -45.52 30.50 -28.00
CA TYR A 298 -46.09 29.33 -28.64
C TYR A 298 -47.50 29.63 -29.12
N GLN A 299 -47.84 29.13 -30.31
CA GLN A 299 -49.16 29.29 -30.92
C GLN A 299 -49.72 27.90 -31.27
N GLU A 300 -51.04 27.81 -31.29
CA GLU A 300 -51.74 26.61 -31.75
C GLU A 300 -51.35 26.30 -33.21
N GLY A 301 -51.11 25.02 -33.52
CA GLY A 301 -50.63 24.56 -34.82
C GLY A 301 -49.10 24.62 -35.00
N MET A 302 -48.34 25.13 -34.02
CA MET A 302 -46.89 25.18 -34.11
C MET A 302 -46.26 23.78 -33.95
N ASN A 303 -45.41 23.40 -34.90
CA ASN A 303 -44.63 22.17 -34.81
C ASN A 303 -43.51 22.31 -33.77
N VAL A 304 -43.48 21.41 -32.80
CA VAL A 304 -42.47 21.36 -31.74
C VAL A 304 -41.90 19.95 -31.63
N LYS A 305 -40.56 19.88 -31.57
CA LYS A 305 -39.85 18.63 -31.28
C LYS A 305 -39.78 18.45 -29.77
N ALA A 306 -40.51 17.47 -29.27
CA ALA A 306 -40.66 17.19 -27.84
C ALA A 306 -39.99 15.85 -27.49
N ARG A 307 -39.66 15.65 -26.22
CA ARG A 307 -39.15 14.38 -25.71
C ARG A 307 -40.00 13.85 -24.58
N VAL A 308 -40.22 12.54 -24.56
CA VAL A 308 -41.02 11.88 -23.52
C VAL A 308 -40.30 11.97 -22.17
N LEU A 309 -40.98 12.40 -21.11
CA LEU A 309 -40.50 12.41 -19.73
C LEU A 309 -40.97 11.17 -18.96
N TYR A 310 -42.27 10.90 -19.05
CA TYR A 310 -42.93 9.73 -18.49
C TYR A 310 -44.34 9.64 -19.07
N THR A 311 -44.95 8.47 -18.92
CA THR A 311 -46.33 8.22 -19.32
C THR A 311 -47.14 7.91 -18.08
N THR A 312 -48.35 8.46 -17.99
CA THR A 312 -49.28 8.18 -16.90
C THR A 312 -50.25 7.09 -17.36
N PRO A 313 -50.14 5.84 -16.86
CA PRO A 313 -50.91 4.72 -17.41
C PRO A 313 -52.43 4.87 -17.24
N MET A 314 -52.86 5.49 -16.14
CA MET A 314 -54.27 5.61 -15.75
C MET A 314 -55.10 6.44 -16.72
N ASN A 315 -54.53 7.51 -17.28
CA ASN A 315 -55.21 8.44 -18.18
C ASN A 315 -54.62 8.44 -19.60
N LYS A 316 -53.63 7.59 -19.88
CA LYS A 316 -52.92 7.51 -21.18
C LYS A 316 -52.31 8.84 -21.64
N VAL A 317 -52.06 9.78 -20.72
CA VAL A 317 -51.44 11.06 -21.01
C VAL A 317 -49.92 10.90 -21.00
N VAL A 318 -49.27 11.48 -21.99
CA VAL A 318 -47.81 11.46 -22.13
C VAL A 318 -47.26 12.82 -21.73
N HIS A 319 -46.27 12.84 -20.84
CA HIS A 319 -45.65 14.08 -20.38
C HIS A 319 -44.35 14.32 -21.14
N PHE A 320 -44.13 15.57 -21.55
CA PHE A 320 -43.05 15.92 -22.47
C PHE A 320 -42.17 17.07 -21.97
N THR A 321 -40.96 17.13 -22.52
CA THR A 321 -40.01 18.25 -22.38
C THR A 321 -39.58 18.79 -23.74
N LEU A 322 -39.46 20.11 -23.85
CA LEU A 322 -38.94 20.83 -25.03
C LEU A 322 -37.47 21.26 -24.85
N GLN A 323 -36.87 20.98 -23.70
CA GLN A 323 -35.49 21.37 -23.40
C GLN A 323 -34.50 20.53 -24.21
N LYS A 324 -33.71 21.19 -25.08
CA LYS A 324 -32.69 20.53 -25.90
C LYS A 324 -31.48 20.07 -25.08
N ASN A 325 -31.16 20.81 -24.02
CA ASN A 325 -29.99 20.63 -23.16
C ASN A 325 -30.00 19.34 -22.33
N ILE A 326 -31.11 18.60 -22.31
CA ILE A 326 -31.22 17.32 -21.62
C ILE A 326 -30.34 16.25 -22.31
N PHE A 327 -29.98 16.42 -23.60
CA PHE A 327 -29.25 15.39 -24.35
C PHE A 327 -28.19 15.89 -25.35
N SER A 328 -27.99 17.20 -25.51
CA SER A 328 -26.93 17.75 -26.36
C SER A 328 -25.63 17.90 -25.57
N GLU A 329 -24.60 17.14 -25.98
CA GLU A 329 -23.18 17.26 -25.59
C GLU A 329 -22.88 17.33 -24.09
N GLY A 330 -23.15 16.24 -23.37
CA GLY A 330 -22.69 16.03 -22.00
C GLY A 330 -23.25 17.04 -20.98
N PRO A 331 -23.30 16.68 -19.68
CA PRO A 331 -23.36 17.72 -18.67
C PRO A 331 -21.99 18.41 -18.73
N ASP A 332 -21.89 19.56 -19.40
CA ASP A 332 -20.79 20.48 -19.18
C ASP A 332 -20.76 20.70 -17.66
N GLU A 333 -19.78 20.15 -16.93
CA GLU A 333 -19.66 20.31 -15.47
C GLU A 333 -19.69 21.80 -15.08
N LYS A 334 -19.37 22.66 -16.05
CA LYS A 334 -19.39 24.12 -15.99
C LYS A 334 -20.78 24.76 -16.15
N LEU A 335 -21.80 24.06 -16.65
CA LEU A 335 -23.14 24.66 -16.85
C LEU A 335 -23.96 24.77 -15.56
N PHE A 336 -23.60 24.03 -14.50
CA PHE A 336 -24.49 23.80 -13.35
C PHE A 336 -24.03 24.43 -12.02
N HIS A 337 -22.90 25.14 -11.97
CA HIS A 337 -22.24 25.51 -10.70
C HIS A 337 -21.75 26.97 -10.59
N ASP A 338 -22.45 27.95 -11.18
CA ASP A 338 -22.20 29.35 -10.78
C ASP A 338 -22.60 29.58 -9.30
N LEU A 339 -23.63 28.87 -8.83
CA LEU A 339 -24.17 28.97 -7.48
C LEU A 339 -24.14 27.60 -6.78
N LYS A 340 -23.57 27.56 -5.57
CA LYS A 340 -23.40 26.36 -4.73
C LYS A 340 -24.50 26.21 -3.69
N GLU A 341 -24.65 25.01 -3.16
CA GLU A 341 -25.50 24.78 -1.98
C GLU A 341 -24.97 25.61 -0.81
N GLY A 342 -25.86 26.32 -0.13
CA GLY A 342 -25.51 27.23 0.95
C GLY A 342 -25.39 28.69 0.55
N ASP A 343 -25.18 29.01 -0.73
CA ASP A 343 -25.02 30.39 -1.19
C ASP A 343 -26.27 31.24 -0.92
N ILE A 344 -26.04 32.49 -0.56
CA ILE A 344 -27.09 33.49 -0.33
C ILE A 344 -27.19 34.38 -1.58
N VAL A 345 -28.38 34.44 -2.17
CA VAL A 345 -28.70 35.31 -3.30
C VAL A 345 -29.56 36.46 -2.78
N GLU A 346 -29.01 37.67 -2.80
CA GLU A 346 -29.68 38.86 -2.26
C GLU A 346 -30.74 39.46 -3.21
N ASP A 347 -30.50 39.35 -4.52
CA ASP A 347 -31.30 40.01 -5.57
C ASP A 347 -32.29 39.07 -6.28
N ALA A 348 -32.84 38.07 -5.60
CA ALA A 348 -33.76 37.13 -6.23
C ALA A 348 -35.14 37.78 -6.48
N VAL A 349 -35.59 37.81 -7.74
CA VAL A 349 -36.85 38.47 -8.14
C VAL A 349 -37.98 37.46 -8.28
N VAL A 350 -39.11 37.69 -7.62
CA VAL A 350 -40.33 36.87 -7.81
C VAL A 350 -40.86 37.07 -9.23
N TYR A 351 -40.90 36.03 -10.05
CA TYR A 351 -41.57 36.08 -11.36
C TYR A 351 -42.90 35.31 -11.37
N GLU A 352 -43.15 34.46 -10.37
CA GLU A 352 -44.38 33.68 -10.26
C GLU A 352 -44.74 33.38 -8.79
N SER A 353 -46.03 33.48 -8.46
CA SER A 353 -46.56 33.19 -7.13
C SER A 353 -47.82 32.32 -7.24
N ARG A 354 -47.75 31.10 -6.70
CA ARG A 354 -48.83 30.09 -6.69
C ARG A 354 -49.18 29.70 -5.25
N SER A 355 -50.23 28.90 -5.06
CA SER A 355 -50.64 28.42 -3.72
C SER A 355 -49.60 27.50 -3.07
N VAL A 356 -48.88 26.71 -3.87
CA VAL A 356 -47.93 25.68 -3.40
C VAL A 356 -46.52 26.23 -3.15
N GLY A 357 -46.21 27.42 -3.67
CA GLY A 357 -44.88 28.03 -3.58
C GLY A 357 -44.71 29.21 -4.52
N ILE A 358 -43.50 29.78 -4.55
CA ILE A 358 -43.11 30.87 -5.44
C ILE A 358 -41.92 30.45 -6.32
N SER A 359 -41.88 30.99 -7.54
CA SER A 359 -40.74 30.86 -8.44
C SER A 359 -39.97 32.18 -8.51
N LEU A 360 -38.66 32.09 -8.30
CA LEU A 360 -37.72 33.21 -8.23
C LEU A 360 -36.78 33.19 -9.43
N LYS A 361 -36.43 34.37 -9.92
CA LYS A 361 -35.34 34.59 -10.86
C LYS A 361 -34.12 34.94 -10.02
N LEU A 362 -33.18 34.01 -9.88
CA LEU A 362 -31.98 34.21 -9.05
C LEU A 362 -30.99 35.14 -9.75
N ASN A 363 -30.83 34.95 -11.05
CA ASN A 363 -30.11 35.84 -11.96
C ASN A 363 -30.72 35.73 -13.37
N ASP A 364 -30.11 36.32 -14.39
CA ASP A 364 -30.61 36.24 -15.77
C ASP A 364 -30.57 34.82 -16.39
N LYS A 365 -29.91 33.86 -15.73
CA LYS A 365 -29.72 32.50 -16.22
C LYS A 365 -30.53 31.43 -15.47
N TYR A 366 -30.69 31.58 -14.15
CA TYR A 366 -31.14 30.51 -13.27
C TYR A 366 -32.49 30.77 -12.59
N ARG A 367 -33.28 29.70 -12.51
CA ARG A 367 -34.56 29.66 -11.80
C ARG A 367 -34.38 29.12 -10.39
N GLY A 368 -35.04 29.76 -9.43
CA GLY A 368 -35.23 29.28 -8.08
C GLY A 368 -36.69 28.90 -7.82
N TYR A 369 -36.93 27.90 -6.97
CA TYR A 369 -38.25 27.55 -6.48
C TYR A 369 -38.23 27.45 -4.95
N CYS A 370 -39.16 28.14 -4.30
CA CYS A 370 -39.35 28.06 -2.85
C CYS A 370 -40.73 27.48 -2.54
N SER A 371 -40.75 26.34 -1.85
CA SER A 371 -42.00 25.72 -1.37
C SER A 371 -42.62 26.56 -0.26
N TRP A 372 -43.94 26.46 -0.06
CA TRP A 372 -44.64 27.22 0.97
C TRP A 372 -44.10 26.99 2.38
N ASN A 373 -43.67 25.76 2.71
CA ASN A 373 -43.08 25.41 4.01
C ASN A 373 -41.81 26.22 4.31
N ARG A 374 -41.14 26.75 3.28
CA ARG A 374 -39.83 27.39 3.37
C ARG A 374 -39.85 28.89 3.10
N LEU A 375 -41.04 29.49 3.06
CA LEU A 375 -41.21 30.92 2.81
C LEU A 375 -40.92 31.78 4.03
N MET A 376 -41.24 31.27 5.22
CA MET A 376 -41.17 31.99 6.48
C MET A 376 -40.96 31.00 7.62
N ASP A 377 -40.40 31.46 8.74
CA ASP A 377 -40.29 30.64 9.95
C ASP A 377 -41.69 30.44 10.58
N GLY A 378 -42.30 29.26 10.38
CA GLY A 378 -43.57 28.87 11.01
C GLY A 378 -44.33 27.75 10.27
N ASP A 379 -45.15 26.99 11.00
CA ASP A 379 -45.79 25.76 10.50
C ASP A 379 -47.07 25.99 9.65
N LYS A 380 -47.44 27.24 9.35
CA LYS A 380 -48.71 27.57 8.67
C LYS A 380 -48.48 28.26 7.32
N PRO A 381 -49.19 27.85 6.26
CA PRO A 381 -49.09 28.49 4.97
C PRO A 381 -49.58 29.94 5.04
N PRO A 382 -48.94 30.88 4.32
CA PRO A 382 -49.39 32.27 4.28
C PRO A 382 -50.78 32.36 3.63
N LYS A 383 -51.70 33.07 4.30
CA LYS A 383 -53.13 33.15 3.91
C LYS A 383 -53.36 33.63 2.47
N ASN A 384 -52.48 34.49 1.93
CA ASN A 384 -52.59 35.02 0.56
C ASN A 384 -51.21 35.18 -0.09
N MET A 385 -50.76 34.14 -0.80
CA MET A 385 -49.45 34.09 -1.47
C MET A 385 -49.18 35.28 -2.40
N LYS A 386 -50.12 35.61 -3.28
CA LYS A 386 -49.97 36.71 -4.25
C LYS A 386 -49.86 38.11 -3.62
N LYS A 387 -50.43 38.29 -2.41
CA LYS A 387 -50.37 39.57 -1.68
C LYS A 387 -49.08 39.69 -0.88
N VAL A 388 -48.61 38.60 -0.28
CA VAL A 388 -47.38 38.58 0.52
C VAL A 388 -46.14 38.64 -0.39
N PHE A 389 -46.19 37.95 -1.52
CA PHE A 389 -45.09 37.88 -2.49
C PHE A 389 -45.59 38.27 -3.89
N PRO A 390 -45.71 39.58 -4.18
CA PRO A 390 -46.08 40.08 -5.50
C PRO A 390 -44.97 39.85 -6.52
N ILE A 391 -45.37 39.75 -7.80
CA ILE A 391 -44.44 39.62 -8.94
C ILE A 391 -43.58 40.89 -9.02
N GLY A 392 -42.28 40.74 -9.25
CA GLY A 392 -41.27 41.80 -9.31
C GLY A 392 -40.60 42.13 -7.97
N ARG A 393 -41.06 41.54 -6.86
CA ARG A 393 -40.43 41.76 -5.53
C ARG A 393 -39.05 41.09 -5.47
N GLN A 394 -38.06 41.85 -5.01
CA GLN A 394 -36.73 41.34 -4.66
C GLN A 394 -36.73 40.73 -3.26
N LEU A 395 -36.07 39.58 -3.12
CA LEU A 395 -35.98 38.79 -1.90
C LEU A 395 -34.58 38.21 -1.75
N VAL A 396 -34.12 38.13 -0.51
CA VAL A 396 -32.92 37.37 -0.15
C VAL A 396 -33.31 35.92 0.06
N CYS A 397 -32.65 34.99 -0.63
CA CYS A 397 -32.89 33.56 -0.47
C CYS A 397 -31.59 32.79 -0.33
N ARG A 398 -31.64 31.64 0.34
CA ARG A 398 -30.51 30.72 0.44
C ARG A 398 -30.74 29.47 -0.42
N ILE A 399 -29.71 29.06 -1.14
CA ILE A 399 -29.74 27.87 -1.99
C ILE A 399 -29.61 26.62 -1.13
N LEU A 400 -30.53 25.68 -1.32
CA LEU A 400 -30.53 24.42 -0.58
C LEU A 400 -29.99 23.28 -1.43
N LYS A 401 -30.41 23.21 -2.68
CA LYS A 401 -30.14 22.09 -3.59
C LYS A 401 -30.44 22.49 -5.03
N TYR A 402 -29.79 21.85 -5.98
CA TYR A 402 -30.14 21.93 -7.39
C TYR A 402 -30.96 20.71 -7.85
N SER A 403 -32.07 20.93 -8.57
CA SER A 403 -32.81 19.86 -9.24
C SER A 403 -32.32 19.76 -10.69
N SER A 404 -31.49 18.76 -10.96
CA SER A 404 -30.89 18.54 -12.28
C SER A 404 -31.91 18.23 -13.37
N MET A 405 -33.02 17.56 -13.01
CA MET A 405 -34.08 17.21 -13.96
C MET A 405 -34.92 18.42 -14.39
N ASP A 406 -35.28 19.30 -13.45
CA ASP A 406 -36.13 20.47 -13.72
C ASP A 406 -35.30 21.73 -14.08
N GLN A 407 -33.97 21.64 -13.96
CA GLN A 407 -33.01 22.74 -14.16
C GLN A 407 -33.38 23.98 -13.34
N MET A 408 -33.55 23.79 -12.03
CA MET A 408 -33.87 24.86 -11.08
C MET A 408 -33.26 24.61 -9.71
N TYR A 409 -32.92 25.69 -9.03
CA TYR A 409 -32.47 25.68 -7.64
C TYR A 409 -33.68 25.63 -6.70
N ILE A 410 -33.61 24.78 -5.70
CA ILE A 410 -34.53 24.76 -4.57
C ILE A 410 -33.94 25.69 -3.51
N VAL A 411 -34.71 26.70 -3.11
CA VAL A 411 -34.25 27.75 -2.19
C VAL A 411 -35.13 27.84 -0.95
N SER A 412 -34.61 28.47 0.10
CA SER A 412 -35.34 28.85 1.32
C SER A 412 -35.35 30.35 1.52
N LEU A 413 -36.46 30.88 2.01
CA LEU A 413 -36.62 32.25 2.49
C LEU A 413 -36.77 32.33 4.02
N GLU A 414 -36.74 31.19 4.72
CA GLU A 414 -36.74 31.14 6.19
C GLU A 414 -35.55 31.94 6.74
N LYS A 415 -35.80 32.89 7.66
CA LYS A 415 -34.72 33.69 8.25
C LYS A 415 -33.78 32.79 9.04
N SER A 416 -34.34 31.80 9.74
CA SER A 416 -33.52 30.86 10.51
C SER A 416 -32.62 29.97 9.64
N VAL A 417 -32.89 29.83 8.33
CA VAL A 417 -32.04 29.09 7.38
C VAL A 417 -31.04 30.02 6.69
N ILE A 418 -31.44 31.26 6.41
CA ILE A 418 -30.54 32.28 5.85
C ILE A 418 -29.45 32.64 6.87
N GLU A 419 -29.80 32.83 8.14
CA GLU A 419 -28.88 33.19 9.22
C GLU A 419 -28.01 32.02 9.72
N GLN A 420 -28.29 30.77 9.30
CA GLN A 420 -27.45 29.62 9.68
C GLN A 420 -26.02 29.80 9.17
N GLN A 421 -25.02 29.38 9.94
CA GLN A 421 -23.64 29.46 9.47
C GLN A 421 -23.34 28.41 8.40
N LEU A 422 -23.85 27.18 8.56
CA LEU A 422 -23.57 26.05 7.68
C LEU A 422 -24.84 25.22 7.46
N LEU A 423 -25.21 24.99 6.19
CA LEU A 423 -26.36 24.14 5.83
C LEU A 423 -25.93 22.75 5.38
N SER A 424 -24.89 22.67 4.56
CA SER A 424 -24.37 21.43 3.95
C SER A 424 -22.95 21.08 4.43
N TYR A 425 -22.61 19.80 4.32
CA TYR A 425 -21.23 19.31 4.59
C TYR A 425 -20.25 19.82 3.51
N ASN A 426 -20.75 20.15 2.32
CA ASN A 426 -19.95 20.70 1.21
C ASN A 426 -19.50 22.15 1.45
N GLU A 427 -20.13 22.87 2.37
CA GLU A 427 -19.75 24.26 2.73
C GLU A 427 -18.54 24.31 3.67
N VAL A 428 -18.11 23.16 4.23
CA VAL A 428 -17.11 23.11 5.28
C VAL A 428 -15.73 22.91 4.69
N GLU A 429 -14.90 23.95 4.75
CA GLU A 429 -13.49 23.89 4.32
C GLU A 429 -12.56 23.54 5.49
N VAL A 430 -11.48 22.82 5.18
CA VAL A 430 -10.44 22.45 6.14
C VAL A 430 -9.79 23.70 6.71
N GLY A 431 -9.59 23.73 8.04
CA GLY A 431 -8.99 24.85 8.75
C GLY A 431 -9.95 25.99 9.10
N THR A 432 -11.22 25.94 8.69
CA THR A 432 -12.25 26.93 9.09
C THR A 432 -12.48 26.90 10.60
N LYS A 433 -12.59 28.08 11.22
CA LYS A 433 -12.94 28.22 12.65
C LYS A 433 -14.46 28.32 12.80
N LEU A 434 -15.03 27.53 13.69
CA LEU A 434 -16.47 27.43 13.88
C LEU A 434 -16.83 27.08 15.33
N LYS A 435 -18.05 27.40 15.73
CA LYS A 435 -18.56 27.02 17.06
C LYS A 435 -19.31 25.70 16.96
N ALA A 436 -19.03 24.80 17.90
CA ALA A 436 -19.63 23.47 17.93
C ALA A 436 -20.28 23.21 19.30
N THR A 437 -21.49 22.66 19.32
CA THR A 437 -22.21 22.32 20.55
C THR A 437 -22.15 20.82 20.81
N ILE A 438 -21.70 20.38 21.98
CA ILE A 438 -21.58 18.94 22.30
C ILE A 438 -22.96 18.29 22.40
N LYS A 439 -23.21 17.26 21.59
CA LYS A 439 -24.42 16.43 21.70
C LYS A 439 -24.23 15.27 22.68
N GLY A 440 -23.03 14.70 22.71
CA GLY A 440 -22.69 13.55 23.55
C GLY A 440 -21.29 13.02 23.26
N TYR A 441 -20.94 11.89 23.87
CA TYR A 441 -19.65 11.23 23.72
C TYR A 441 -19.82 9.79 23.24
N ASN A 442 -18.84 9.31 22.48
CA ASN A 442 -18.66 7.90 22.12
C ASN A 442 -17.27 7.43 22.61
N ASP A 443 -16.94 6.16 22.38
CA ASP A 443 -15.66 5.58 22.80
C ASP A 443 -14.43 6.24 22.16
N PHE A 444 -14.62 7.02 21.09
CA PHE A 444 -13.55 7.65 20.31
C PHE A 444 -13.44 9.17 20.52
N GLY A 445 -14.45 9.84 21.07
CA GLY A 445 -14.45 11.28 21.24
C GLY A 445 -15.83 11.92 21.50
N ALA A 446 -15.90 13.24 21.29
CA ALA A 446 -17.12 14.03 21.44
C ALA A 446 -17.85 14.19 20.10
N GLN A 447 -19.14 13.88 20.07
CA GLN A 447 -20.02 14.21 18.95
C GLN A 447 -20.56 15.63 19.13
N VAL A 448 -20.39 16.47 18.11
CA VAL A 448 -20.76 17.88 18.18
C VAL A 448 -21.69 18.28 17.04
N ALA A 449 -22.59 19.23 17.32
CA ALA A 449 -23.44 19.90 16.35
C ALA A 449 -22.75 21.17 15.87
N LEU A 450 -22.54 21.32 14.56
CA LEU A 450 -22.07 22.57 13.96
C LEU A 450 -23.26 23.44 13.55
N SER A 451 -24.32 22.80 13.07
CA SER A 451 -25.60 23.44 12.77
C SER A 451 -26.75 22.46 13.05
N LYS A 452 -27.97 22.82 12.68
CA LYS A 452 -29.14 21.93 12.80
C LYS A 452 -28.97 20.66 11.95
N THR A 453 -28.31 20.77 10.80
CA THR A 453 -28.18 19.71 9.79
C THR A 453 -26.77 19.08 9.77
N VAL A 454 -25.73 19.83 10.15
CA VAL A 454 -24.34 19.40 10.08
C VAL A 454 -23.83 19.02 11.47
N SER A 455 -23.30 17.80 11.58
CA SER A 455 -22.61 17.29 12.77
C SER A 455 -21.15 16.98 12.49
N GLY A 456 -20.32 17.05 13.51
CA GLY A 456 -18.91 16.67 13.45
C GLY A 456 -18.50 15.84 14.66
N HIS A 457 -17.25 15.42 14.65
CA HIS A 457 -16.61 14.59 15.67
C HIS A 457 -15.30 15.25 16.13
N ILE A 458 -15.02 15.21 17.43
CA ILE A 458 -13.76 15.66 18.02
C ILE A 458 -13.15 14.48 18.77
N ASP A 459 -12.00 13.96 18.31
CA ASP A 459 -11.29 12.91 19.02
C ASP A 459 -10.83 13.36 20.41
N PHE A 460 -10.77 12.44 21.36
CA PHE A 460 -10.29 12.77 22.72
C PHE A 460 -8.88 13.39 22.72
N MET A 461 -8.01 12.96 21.81
CA MET A 461 -6.68 13.54 21.64
C MET A 461 -6.72 14.99 21.16
N MET A 462 -7.79 15.42 20.49
CA MET A 462 -7.98 16.76 19.90
C MET A 462 -8.93 17.66 20.69
N LEU A 463 -9.47 17.19 21.82
CA LEU A 463 -10.44 17.93 22.62
C LEU A 463 -9.79 19.01 23.50
N THR A 464 -8.68 18.69 24.17
CA THR A 464 -7.97 19.63 25.06
C THR A 464 -6.47 19.56 24.90
N ASP A 465 -5.77 20.67 25.19
CA ASP A 465 -4.30 20.73 25.14
C ASP A 465 -3.65 19.90 26.26
N THR A 466 -4.33 19.77 27.41
CA THR A 466 -3.92 18.93 28.54
C THR A 466 -4.63 17.58 28.51
N GLN A 467 -3.96 16.51 28.97
CA GLN A 467 -4.62 15.20 29.14
C GLN A 467 -5.65 15.25 30.28
N ILE A 468 -6.88 14.83 29.99
CA ILE A 468 -7.98 14.79 30.95
C ILE A 468 -8.55 13.38 30.98
N LYS A 469 -8.65 12.80 32.19
CA LYS A 469 -9.20 11.44 32.37
C LYS A 469 -10.71 11.38 32.09
N ASN A 470 -11.46 12.41 32.50
CA ASN A 470 -12.92 12.47 32.38
C ASN A 470 -13.37 13.75 31.65
N PRO A 471 -13.35 13.77 30.30
CA PRO A 471 -13.72 14.95 29.52
C PRO A 471 -15.20 15.36 29.72
N GLU A 472 -16.09 14.39 29.92
CA GLU A 472 -17.53 14.62 30.11
C GLU A 472 -17.88 15.50 31.32
N LYS A 473 -17.06 15.43 32.39
CA LYS A 473 -17.26 16.27 33.58
C LYS A 473 -16.90 17.72 33.34
N LYS A 474 -15.92 17.98 32.47
CA LYS A 474 -15.45 19.33 32.18
C LYS A 474 -16.29 20.00 31.08
N TYR A 475 -16.76 19.21 30.13
CA TYR A 475 -17.59 19.68 29.02
C TYR A 475 -18.84 18.80 28.89
N PRO A 476 -19.91 19.08 29.68
CA PRO A 476 -21.15 18.34 29.59
C PRO A 476 -21.85 18.56 28.25
N ALA A 477 -22.76 17.65 27.88
CA ALA A 477 -23.62 17.82 26.70
C ALA A 477 -24.37 19.17 26.77
N GLY A 478 -24.42 19.89 25.65
CA GLY A 478 -24.90 21.26 25.55
C GLY A 478 -23.82 22.34 25.64
N SER A 479 -22.57 22.00 26.01
CA SER A 479 -21.47 22.96 26.03
C SER A 479 -21.09 23.41 24.63
N VAL A 480 -20.83 24.71 24.46
CA VAL A 480 -20.34 25.30 23.20
C VAL A 480 -18.82 25.43 23.25
N LEU A 481 -18.15 24.93 22.22
CA LEU A 481 -16.70 24.96 22.05
C LEU A 481 -16.32 25.73 20.78
N ASP A 482 -15.25 26.52 20.85
CA ASP A 482 -14.58 27.03 19.66
C ASP A 482 -13.72 25.90 19.08
N CYS A 483 -13.94 25.60 17.81
CA CYS A 483 -13.33 24.48 17.10
C CYS A 483 -12.75 24.93 15.77
N ARG A 484 -11.83 24.11 15.25
CA ARG A 484 -11.27 24.28 13.91
C ARG A 484 -11.36 22.96 13.15
N VAL A 485 -11.70 23.05 11.86
CA VAL A 485 -11.87 21.87 11.01
C VAL A 485 -10.52 21.23 10.71
N VAL A 486 -10.34 19.96 11.06
CA VAL A 486 -9.11 19.19 10.81
C VAL A 486 -9.20 18.47 9.47
N TYR A 487 -10.33 17.81 9.21
CA TYR A 487 -10.53 16.97 8.02
C TYR A 487 -12.02 16.86 7.70
N VAL A 488 -12.37 16.79 6.40
CA VAL A 488 -13.75 16.71 5.92
C VAL A 488 -13.86 15.68 4.80
N VAL A 489 -14.87 14.81 4.89
CA VAL A 489 -15.33 13.95 3.79
C VAL A 489 -16.82 14.21 3.60
N PRO A 490 -17.20 15.12 2.70
CA PRO A 490 -18.59 15.52 2.55
C PRO A 490 -19.51 14.37 2.13
N GLN A 491 -19.05 13.49 1.25
CA GLN A 491 -19.81 12.34 0.72
C GLN A 491 -20.20 11.37 1.83
N ARG A 492 -19.31 11.17 2.81
CA ARG A 492 -19.54 10.29 3.97
C ARG A 492 -20.12 11.02 5.18
N LYS A 493 -20.37 12.33 5.07
CA LYS A 493 -20.82 13.21 6.15
C LYS A 493 -19.90 13.16 7.38
N ILE A 494 -18.59 13.04 7.15
CA ILE A 494 -17.58 12.99 8.21
C ILE A 494 -16.88 14.34 8.28
N ILE A 495 -16.93 14.98 9.45
CA ILE A 495 -16.16 16.19 9.75
C ILE A 495 -15.44 15.96 11.07
N ASN A 496 -14.11 15.96 11.04
CA ASN A 496 -13.26 15.90 12.23
C ASN A 496 -12.79 17.30 12.59
N LEU A 497 -12.89 17.62 13.88
CA LEU A 497 -12.64 18.94 14.44
C LEU A 497 -11.63 18.84 15.58
N THR A 498 -10.94 19.95 15.84
CA THR A 498 -10.10 20.12 17.03
C THR A 498 -10.62 21.26 17.88
N SER A 499 -10.61 21.09 19.20
CA SER A 499 -10.90 22.15 20.18
C SER A 499 -9.66 22.54 21.00
N LYS A 500 -8.48 22.03 20.62
CA LYS A 500 -7.20 22.48 21.18
C LYS A 500 -6.99 23.96 20.92
N LYS A 501 -6.81 24.75 21.98
CA LYS A 501 -6.71 26.21 21.87
C LYS A 501 -5.51 26.63 21.03
N LEU A 502 -4.43 25.87 21.09
CA LEU A 502 -3.22 26.13 20.32
C LEU A 502 -3.50 26.05 18.80
N LEU A 503 -4.21 25.02 18.34
CA LEU A 503 -4.55 24.85 16.91
C LEU A 503 -5.68 25.79 16.46
N VAL A 504 -6.70 25.99 17.30
CA VAL A 504 -7.84 26.87 17.00
C VAL A 504 -7.40 28.33 16.88
N ASN A 505 -6.52 28.79 17.78
CA ASN A 505 -6.05 30.18 17.78
C ASN A 505 -4.73 30.39 17.03
N SER A 506 -4.21 29.35 16.38
CA SER A 506 -2.97 29.41 15.62
C SER A 506 -2.99 30.53 14.57
N PRO A 507 -2.00 31.45 14.59
CA PRO A 507 -1.79 32.44 13.53
C PRO A 507 -1.01 31.86 12.33
N HIS A 508 -0.55 30.60 12.42
CA HIS A 508 0.30 29.97 11.41
C HIS A 508 -0.51 29.42 10.23
N PRO A 509 0.11 29.28 9.03
CA PRO A 509 -0.53 28.72 7.85
C PRO A 509 -1.03 27.29 8.10
N ILE A 510 -2.19 26.97 7.55
CA ILE A 510 -2.78 25.63 7.57
C ILE A 510 -2.03 24.77 6.55
N ILE A 511 -1.48 23.64 7.01
CA ILE A 511 -0.85 22.65 6.14
C ILE A 511 -1.84 21.50 5.93
N SER A 512 -2.38 21.39 4.71
CA SER A 512 -3.40 20.39 4.32
C SER A 512 -2.98 19.53 3.12
N GLU A 513 -1.82 19.78 2.53
CA GLU A 513 -1.25 19.01 1.43
C GLU A 513 0.29 19.00 1.47
N TYR A 514 0.90 18.12 0.67
CA TYR A 514 2.35 18.01 0.51
C TYR A 514 2.84 18.92 -0.63
N ASP A 515 2.81 20.23 -0.42
CA ASP A 515 3.31 21.23 -1.39
C ASP A 515 4.80 21.57 -1.12
N PRO A 516 5.72 21.40 -2.11
CA PRO A 516 7.12 21.81 -2.01
C PRO A 516 7.34 23.29 -1.65
N ASN A 517 6.39 24.18 -1.98
CA ASN A 517 6.51 25.61 -1.66
C ASN A 517 6.39 25.91 -0.16
N LEU A 518 5.97 24.92 0.65
CA LEU A 518 5.84 25.05 2.09
C LEU A 518 7.18 24.93 2.83
N VAL A 519 8.29 24.60 2.15
CA VAL A 519 9.63 24.53 2.75
C VAL A 519 10.00 25.88 3.39
N GLY A 520 10.46 25.83 4.64
CA GLY A 520 10.79 27.00 5.45
C GLY A 520 9.60 27.60 6.22
N ALA A 521 8.36 27.25 5.87
CA ALA A 521 7.18 27.73 6.59
C ALA A 521 7.13 27.18 8.03
N ILE A 522 6.66 28.01 8.95
CA ILE A 522 6.46 27.63 10.35
C ILE A 522 4.98 27.36 10.57
N SER A 523 4.65 26.15 11.04
CA SER A 523 3.29 25.74 11.36
C SER A 523 3.22 24.95 12.65
N GLU A 524 2.02 24.50 13.00
CA GLU A 524 1.72 23.77 14.23
C GLU A 524 0.95 22.50 13.91
N GLY A 525 1.18 21.46 14.70
CA GLY A 525 0.54 20.17 14.52
C GLY A 525 0.58 19.33 15.78
N CYS A 526 -0.09 18.18 15.74
CA CYS A 526 -0.30 17.33 16.90
C CYS A 526 0.58 16.08 16.83
N VAL A 527 1.29 15.75 17.91
CA VAL A 527 2.11 14.53 17.99
C VAL A 527 1.19 13.31 18.07
N VAL A 528 1.23 12.45 17.05
CA VAL A 528 0.40 11.23 16.97
C VAL A 528 1.19 9.98 17.36
N ARG A 529 2.52 10.01 17.18
CA ARG A 529 3.38 8.88 17.55
C ARG A 529 4.76 9.35 17.98
N ILE A 530 5.32 8.67 18.97
CA ILE A 530 6.68 8.88 19.49
C ILE A 530 7.45 7.58 19.25
N ASN A 531 8.55 7.67 18.52
CA ASN A 531 9.47 6.56 18.27
C ASN A 531 10.87 6.96 18.76
N GLN A 532 11.77 5.98 18.94
CA GLN A 532 13.17 6.26 19.29
C GLN A 532 13.91 7.12 18.24
N SER A 533 13.52 6.99 16.96
CA SER A 533 14.11 7.74 15.86
C SER A 533 13.58 9.17 15.70
N GLY A 534 12.41 9.49 16.26
CA GLY A 534 11.76 10.78 16.05
C GLY A 534 10.27 10.82 16.40
N LEU A 535 9.62 11.94 16.11
CA LEU A 535 8.20 12.19 16.37
C LEU A 535 7.43 12.20 15.05
N LEU A 536 6.23 11.63 15.03
CA LEU A 536 5.29 11.78 13.93
C LEU A 536 4.24 12.82 14.33
N VAL A 537 4.16 13.90 13.55
CA VAL A 537 3.24 15.01 13.76
C VAL A 537 2.19 15.01 12.66
N THR A 538 0.91 14.99 13.04
CA THR A 538 -0.22 15.13 12.12
C THR A 538 -0.68 16.58 12.08
N MET A 539 -0.97 17.04 10.87
CA MET A 539 -1.49 18.37 10.55
C MET A 539 -2.94 18.24 10.05
N TYR A 540 -3.43 19.20 9.27
CA TYR A 540 -4.76 19.16 8.70
C TYR A 540 -4.81 18.17 7.54
N ASN A 541 -6.00 17.66 7.22
CA ASN A 541 -6.25 16.72 6.12
C ASN A 541 -5.42 15.43 6.17
N ASP A 542 -5.12 14.93 7.38
CA ASP A 542 -4.27 13.76 7.64
C ASP A 542 -2.84 13.83 7.04
N VAL A 543 -2.35 15.03 6.73
CA VAL A 543 -0.95 15.23 6.35
C VAL A 543 -0.07 14.94 7.56
N LYS A 544 0.97 14.13 7.34
CA LYS A 544 1.91 13.68 8.37
C LYS A 544 3.31 14.15 8.03
N GLY A 545 4.01 14.64 9.05
CA GLY A 545 5.41 15.01 8.97
C GLY A 545 6.23 14.33 10.07
N PHE A 546 7.44 13.92 9.72
CA PHE A 546 8.37 13.28 10.63
C PHE A 546 9.39 14.30 11.15
N VAL A 547 9.57 14.34 12.47
CA VAL A 547 10.61 15.12 13.15
C VAL A 547 11.72 14.17 13.59
N PRO A 548 12.90 14.17 12.94
CA PRO A 548 14.04 13.37 13.40
C PRO A 548 14.47 13.75 14.83
N LYS A 549 15.04 12.80 15.59
CA LYS A 549 15.54 13.06 16.95
C LYS A 549 16.51 14.25 17.01
N SER A 550 17.37 14.41 15.99
CA SER A 550 18.31 15.52 15.86
C SER A 550 17.62 16.88 15.72
N GLN A 551 16.40 16.92 15.17
CA GLN A 551 15.62 18.14 14.94
C GLN A 551 14.55 18.38 16.03
N ALA A 552 14.32 17.40 16.92
CA ALA A 552 13.31 17.49 17.98
C ALA A 552 13.78 18.29 19.21
N THR A 553 15.08 18.24 19.55
CA THR A 553 15.64 18.96 20.70
C THR A 553 17.10 19.34 20.46
N SER A 554 17.54 20.46 21.03
CA SER A 554 18.95 20.87 21.04
C SER A 554 19.75 20.24 22.19
N ARG A 555 19.06 19.61 23.16
CA ARG A 555 19.69 18.95 24.32
C ARG A 555 19.94 17.47 24.00
N LYS A 556 21.07 16.90 24.44
CA LYS A 556 21.29 15.45 24.38
C LYS A 556 20.34 14.77 25.37
N VAL A 557 19.33 14.06 24.87
CA VAL A 557 18.33 13.36 25.70
C VAL A 557 18.27 11.89 25.32
N THR A 558 18.20 11.04 26.34
CA THR A 558 18.20 9.57 26.23
C THR A 558 16.92 9.07 25.53
N SER A 559 15.74 9.62 25.87
CA SER A 559 14.44 9.26 25.27
C SER A 559 13.56 10.47 24.97
N LEU A 560 12.83 10.44 23.85
CA LEU A 560 11.90 11.51 23.46
C LEU A 560 10.58 11.46 24.25
N ASP A 561 10.21 10.29 24.77
CA ASP A 561 9.01 10.07 25.60
C ASP A 561 9.00 10.86 26.90
N ALA A 562 10.17 11.27 27.39
CA ALA A 562 10.29 12.11 28.58
C ALA A 562 9.97 13.60 28.31
N LEU A 563 10.05 14.04 27.04
CA LEU A 563 9.88 15.44 26.65
C LEU A 563 8.55 15.71 25.96
N PHE A 564 8.03 14.74 25.22
CA PHE A 564 6.83 14.89 24.41
C PHE A 564 5.77 13.88 24.83
N THR A 565 4.51 14.28 24.75
CA THR A 565 3.37 13.41 25.05
C THR A 565 2.48 13.24 23.81
N LEU A 566 1.80 12.08 23.71
CA LEU A 566 0.83 11.85 22.65
C LEU A 566 -0.31 12.88 22.75
N GLY A 567 -0.66 13.48 21.62
CA GLY A 567 -1.63 14.55 21.53
C GLY A 567 -1.08 15.96 21.83
N GLN A 568 0.21 16.11 22.10
CA GLN A 568 0.80 17.45 22.33
C GLN A 568 0.87 18.25 21.03
N VAL A 569 0.49 19.52 21.09
CA VAL A 569 0.66 20.45 19.96
C VAL A 569 2.07 21.00 19.99
N VAL A 570 2.78 20.86 18.88
CA VAL A 570 4.15 21.34 18.71
C VAL A 570 4.22 22.28 17.52
N LYS A 571 5.02 23.33 17.67
CA LYS A 571 5.33 24.28 16.60
C LYS A 571 6.59 23.80 15.88
N PHE A 572 6.57 23.78 14.57
CA PHE A 572 7.65 23.26 13.75
C PHE A 572 7.90 24.13 12.51
N ARG A 573 9.09 24.00 11.93
CA ARG A 573 9.46 24.50 10.61
C ARG A 573 9.56 23.33 9.64
N ILE A 574 9.03 23.49 8.44
CA ILE A 574 9.13 22.50 7.36
C ILE A 574 10.53 22.59 6.75
N ILE A 575 11.27 21.48 6.70
CA ILE A 575 12.63 21.42 6.14
C ILE A 575 12.60 20.88 4.71
N ASN A 576 11.84 19.82 4.49
CA ASN A 576 11.77 19.12 3.20
C ASN A 576 10.36 18.57 2.99
N VAL A 577 9.90 18.54 1.74
CA VAL A 577 8.61 17.99 1.32
C VAL A 577 8.84 17.13 0.09
N GLU A 578 8.43 15.87 0.15
CA GLU A 578 8.48 14.92 -0.96
C GLU A 578 7.04 14.49 -1.32
N PRO A 579 6.40 15.17 -2.30
CA PRO A 579 4.98 14.93 -2.62
C PRO A 579 4.71 13.51 -3.11
N GLU A 580 5.60 12.95 -3.94
CA GLU A 580 5.44 11.61 -4.52
C GLU A 580 5.43 10.50 -3.48
N LYS A 581 6.22 10.65 -2.40
CA LYS A 581 6.30 9.69 -1.30
C LYS A 581 5.33 10.01 -0.16
N ARG A 582 4.58 11.12 -0.25
CA ARG A 582 3.76 11.68 0.86
C ARG A 582 4.57 11.79 2.15
N ASN A 583 5.81 12.27 2.04
CA ASN A 583 6.73 12.41 3.15
C ASN A 583 7.09 13.88 3.37
N MET A 584 7.19 14.31 4.63
CA MET A 584 7.52 15.68 5.00
C MET A 584 8.42 15.65 6.24
N THR A 585 9.55 16.34 6.17
CA THR A 585 10.52 16.41 7.27
C THR A 585 10.39 17.75 7.99
N LEU A 586 10.27 17.68 9.33
CA LEU A 586 9.96 18.81 10.19
C LEU A 586 11.09 19.06 11.22
N SER A 587 11.27 20.31 11.64
CA SER A 587 12.16 20.70 12.74
C SER A 587 11.43 21.45 13.84
N LEU A 588 11.69 21.11 15.10
CA LEU A 588 11.21 21.86 16.27
C LEU A 588 12.16 23.00 16.66
N ARG A 589 13.29 23.16 15.95
CA ARG A 589 14.26 24.23 16.19
C ARG A 589 13.90 25.46 15.37
N ILE A 590 13.20 26.40 16.01
CA ILE A 590 12.67 27.62 15.35
C ILE A 590 13.64 28.81 15.49
N ASP A 591 14.41 28.86 16.57
CA ASP A 591 15.22 30.02 16.98
C ASP A 591 16.59 30.16 16.29
N GLY A 592 16.90 29.28 15.34
CA GLY A 592 17.99 29.50 14.37
C GLY A 592 17.41 30.11 13.10
N GLY A 593 17.95 31.24 12.65
CA GLY A 593 17.74 31.70 11.27
C GLY A 593 18.08 30.60 10.27
N LEU A 594 17.70 30.78 9.00
CA LEU A 594 18.30 30.00 7.92
C LEU A 594 19.80 30.29 7.95
N VAL A 595 20.54 29.55 8.75
CA VAL A 595 21.90 29.21 8.42
C VAL A 595 21.69 28.20 7.32
N PRO A 596 21.89 28.55 6.03
CA PRO A 596 22.22 27.50 5.10
C PRO A 596 23.40 26.81 5.76
N HIS A 597 23.28 25.53 6.04
CA HIS A 597 24.46 24.71 6.23
C HIS A 597 25.13 24.61 4.85
N GLU A 598 25.61 25.74 4.32
CA GLU A 598 26.77 25.77 3.46
C GLU A 598 27.97 25.63 4.37
N GLU A 599 28.15 24.40 4.82
CA GLU A 599 29.37 23.67 4.58
C GLU A 599 28.96 22.20 4.62
N LYS A 600 29.00 21.59 3.44
CA LYS A 600 29.22 20.15 3.28
C LYS A 600 30.17 19.68 4.41
N PRO A 601 29.86 18.67 5.24
CA PRO A 601 30.87 17.63 5.32
C PRO A 601 30.96 17.08 3.90
N ALA A 602 32.16 17.10 3.34
CA ALA A 602 32.53 16.76 1.98
C ALA A 602 31.49 15.89 1.26
N ALA A 603 31.17 16.24 0.00
CA ALA A 603 30.62 15.27 -0.93
C ALA A 603 31.36 13.95 -0.68
N VAL A 604 30.65 12.97 -0.13
CA VAL A 604 31.24 11.75 0.41
C VAL A 604 32.04 11.13 -0.72
N ALA A 605 33.37 11.19 -0.64
CA ALA A 605 34.26 10.55 -1.60
C ALA A 605 34.31 9.03 -1.38
N VAL A 606 33.43 8.51 -0.51
CA VAL A 606 33.26 7.09 -0.26
C VAL A 606 32.29 6.52 -1.29
N SER A 607 32.81 5.78 -2.24
CA SER A 607 32.00 5.04 -3.19
C SER A 607 31.50 3.73 -2.56
N MET A 608 30.32 3.28 -2.98
CA MET A 608 29.84 1.94 -2.68
C MET A 608 30.90 0.90 -3.03
N ARG A 609 31.04 -0.13 -2.19
CA ARG A 609 31.98 -1.27 -2.40
C ARG A 609 33.46 -0.94 -2.23
N GLN A 610 33.80 0.30 -1.87
CA GLN A 610 35.16 0.67 -1.48
C GLN A 610 35.54 0.01 -0.13
N LYS A 611 36.80 -0.39 -0.01
CA LYS A 611 37.40 -0.81 1.26
C LYS A 611 37.88 0.42 2.03
N VAL A 612 37.48 0.53 3.28
CA VAL A 612 37.79 1.67 4.14
C VAL A 612 38.29 1.18 5.50
N ASP A 613 39.27 1.88 6.03
CA ASP A 613 39.76 1.69 7.38
C ASP A 613 39.09 2.68 8.33
N GLY A 614 38.82 2.25 9.56
CA GLY A 614 38.14 3.09 10.54
C GLY A 614 38.45 2.73 11.98
N VAL A 615 38.12 3.63 12.90
CA VAL A 615 38.32 3.45 14.34
C VAL A 615 36.96 3.41 15.03
N ILE A 616 36.76 2.45 15.94
CA ILE A 616 35.52 2.32 16.70
C ILE A 616 35.38 3.52 17.64
N LYS A 617 34.29 4.27 17.49
CA LYS A 617 33.96 5.43 18.33
C LYS A 617 33.02 5.06 19.47
N GLU A 618 31.97 4.30 19.16
CA GLU A 618 30.91 3.93 20.12
C GLU A 618 30.37 2.53 19.78
N ILE A 619 30.16 1.69 20.80
CA ILE A 619 29.59 0.34 20.64
C ILE A 619 28.17 0.32 21.25
N GLN A 620 27.14 0.22 20.40
CA GLN A 620 25.74 0.11 20.85
C GLN A 620 25.25 -1.35 20.86
N GLU A 621 23.98 -1.58 21.21
CA GLU A 621 23.44 -2.94 21.33
C GLU A 621 23.46 -3.72 20.00
N LYS A 622 23.07 -3.08 18.89
CA LYS A 622 22.94 -3.73 17.57
C LYS A 622 23.84 -3.15 16.48
N VAL A 623 24.47 -2.00 16.73
CA VAL A 623 25.29 -1.26 15.77
C VAL A 623 26.55 -0.74 16.45
N ILE A 624 27.66 -0.74 15.73
CA ILE A 624 28.94 -0.17 16.13
C ILE A 624 29.19 1.06 15.25
N ILE A 625 29.48 2.20 15.87
CA ILE A 625 29.80 3.43 15.14
C ILE A 625 31.30 3.49 14.94
N VAL A 626 31.73 3.57 13.68
CA VAL A 626 33.13 3.57 13.26
C VAL A 626 33.42 4.86 12.50
N THR A 627 34.42 5.62 12.93
CA THR A 627 34.88 6.82 12.22
C THR A 627 35.94 6.42 11.19
N LEU A 628 35.73 6.74 9.92
CA LEU A 628 36.64 6.38 8.82
C LEU A 628 37.91 7.23 8.85
N LYS A 629 39.09 6.61 8.76
CA LYS A 629 40.39 7.28 8.89
C LYS A 629 40.69 8.28 7.77
N ASN A 630 40.25 7.99 6.55
CA ASN A 630 40.57 8.81 5.39
C ASN A 630 39.62 10.01 5.21
N GLU A 631 38.38 9.89 5.70
CA GLU A 631 37.28 10.82 5.37
C GLU A 631 36.73 11.53 6.62
N GLY A 632 37.04 11.07 7.84
CA GLY A 632 36.51 11.62 9.09
C GLY A 632 34.99 11.45 9.27
N VAL A 633 34.34 10.65 8.42
CA VAL A 633 32.90 10.39 8.43
C VAL A 633 32.57 9.24 9.38
N ASP A 634 31.49 9.39 10.15
CA ASP A 634 30.96 8.33 11.01
C ASP A 634 30.12 7.35 10.17
N ALA A 635 30.48 6.07 10.20
CA ALA A 635 29.78 4.98 9.53
C ALA A 635 29.24 3.96 10.54
N GLN A 636 28.18 3.26 10.16
CA GLN A 636 27.50 2.26 11.00
C GLN A 636 27.92 0.85 10.58
N LEU A 637 28.40 0.05 11.52
CA LEU A 637 28.71 -1.36 11.36
C LEU A 637 27.72 -2.18 12.19
N PRO A 638 26.66 -2.76 11.60
CA PRO A 638 25.73 -3.62 12.34
C PRO A 638 26.46 -4.84 12.89
N VAL A 639 26.05 -5.30 14.09
CA VAL A 639 26.67 -6.47 14.73
C VAL A 639 26.55 -7.73 13.86
N SER A 640 25.46 -7.86 13.09
CA SER A 640 25.26 -8.97 12.14
C SER A 640 26.18 -8.92 10.92
N HIS A 641 26.92 -7.82 10.72
CA HIS A 641 27.88 -7.63 9.64
C HIS A 641 29.34 -7.82 10.11
N LEU A 642 29.56 -8.26 11.36
CA LEU A 642 30.90 -8.54 11.90
C LEU A 642 31.50 -9.82 11.33
N LEU A 643 30.71 -10.88 11.21
CA LEU A 643 31.11 -12.19 10.70
C LEU A 643 29.98 -12.77 9.84
N ASP A 644 30.32 -13.73 8.97
CA ASP A 644 29.30 -14.54 8.27
C ASP A 644 28.49 -15.43 9.22
N ASP A 645 29.08 -15.81 10.35
CA ASP A 645 28.42 -16.61 11.39
C ASP A 645 27.80 -15.70 12.46
N VAL A 646 26.49 -15.45 12.33
CA VAL A 646 25.77 -14.50 13.18
C VAL A 646 25.82 -14.89 14.66
N SER A 647 25.80 -16.19 14.98
CA SER A 647 25.85 -16.69 16.37
C SER A 647 27.13 -16.24 17.11
N LYS A 648 28.26 -16.12 16.39
CA LYS A 648 29.55 -15.73 16.97
C LYS A 648 29.77 -14.22 17.03
N CYS A 649 28.94 -13.43 16.36
CA CYS A 649 29.05 -11.98 16.35
C CYS A 649 28.88 -11.38 17.76
N GLY A 650 28.07 -12.01 18.62
CA GLY A 650 27.90 -11.60 20.01
C GLY A 650 29.19 -11.70 20.84
N ILE A 651 29.97 -12.75 20.61
CA ILE A 651 31.27 -12.97 21.28
C ILE A 651 32.29 -11.95 20.80
N VAL A 652 32.35 -11.67 19.49
CA VAL A 652 33.28 -10.66 18.96
C VAL A 652 32.95 -9.28 19.53
N LYS A 653 31.66 -8.92 19.54
CA LYS A 653 31.19 -7.63 20.06
C LYS A 653 31.61 -7.41 21.52
N SER A 654 31.54 -8.42 22.39
CA SER A 654 31.92 -8.28 23.80
C SER A 654 33.43 -8.08 24.01
N LEU A 655 34.25 -8.42 23.01
CA LEU A 655 35.71 -8.30 23.05
C LEU A 655 36.24 -7.01 22.40
N LEU A 656 35.40 -6.33 21.62
CA LEU A 656 35.72 -5.03 20.99
C LEU A 656 35.60 -3.90 22.01
N LYS A 657 36.47 -2.89 21.88
CA LYS A 657 36.48 -1.68 22.70
C LYS A 657 36.50 -0.44 21.81
N GLU A 658 36.07 0.68 22.39
CA GLU A 658 36.25 1.99 21.78
C GLU A 658 37.75 2.26 21.56
N GLY A 659 38.10 2.78 20.39
CA GLY A 659 39.48 2.99 19.94
C GLY A 659 40.12 1.81 19.19
N ASP A 660 39.44 0.67 19.03
CA ASP A 660 39.94 -0.41 18.17
C ASP A 660 39.86 -0.02 16.69
N GLU A 661 40.84 -0.48 15.90
CA GLU A 661 40.92 -0.22 14.47
C GLU A 661 40.35 -1.38 13.65
N VAL A 662 39.46 -1.02 12.73
CA VAL A 662 38.83 -1.88 11.75
C VAL A 662 39.54 -1.68 10.41
N LYS A 663 40.08 -2.76 9.84
CA LYS A 663 40.77 -2.74 8.54
C LYS A 663 39.98 -3.45 7.46
N ASP A 664 40.08 -2.91 6.24
CA ASP A 664 39.45 -3.46 5.03
C ASP A 664 37.92 -3.63 5.15
N ALA A 665 37.25 -2.72 5.86
CA ALA A 665 35.79 -2.73 5.97
C ALA A 665 35.17 -2.33 4.62
N VAL A 666 34.21 -3.12 4.14
CA VAL A 666 33.54 -2.83 2.87
C VAL A 666 32.37 -1.90 3.10
N VAL A 667 32.24 -0.86 2.27
CA VAL A 667 31.04 -0.01 2.20
C VAL A 667 29.90 -0.80 1.56
N PHE A 668 28.98 -1.29 2.39
CA PHE A 668 27.89 -2.19 2.00
C PHE A 668 26.67 -1.46 1.44
N SER A 669 26.33 -0.29 1.99
CA SER A 669 25.24 0.55 1.49
C SER A 669 25.33 1.99 1.96
N ILE A 670 24.87 2.92 1.13
CA ILE A 670 24.74 4.35 1.47
C ILE A 670 23.25 4.73 1.32
N GLU A 671 22.52 4.89 2.42
CA GLU A 671 21.09 5.27 2.43
C GLU A 671 20.91 6.58 3.19
N GLU A 672 20.36 7.62 2.58
CA GLU A 672 20.02 8.89 3.26
C GLU A 672 21.15 9.42 4.18
N GLU A 673 22.39 9.41 3.67
CA GLU A 673 23.64 9.80 4.38
C GLU A 673 24.15 8.82 5.45
N ILE A 674 23.50 7.66 5.63
CA ILE A 674 23.96 6.58 6.51
C ILE A 674 24.82 5.59 5.72
N ILE A 675 26.12 5.60 6.00
CA ILE A 675 27.08 4.63 5.47
C ILE A 675 27.04 3.36 6.33
N THR A 676 26.65 2.24 5.74
CA THR A 676 26.69 0.92 6.40
C THR A 676 27.95 0.16 5.95
N LEU A 677 28.77 -0.27 6.91
CA LEU A 677 29.95 -1.09 6.67
C LEU A 677 29.67 -2.58 6.86
N SER A 678 30.47 -3.42 6.22
CA SER A 678 30.43 -4.88 6.35
C SER A 678 31.82 -5.49 6.44
N LEU A 679 32.03 -6.35 7.44
CA LEU A 679 33.24 -7.16 7.65
C LEU A 679 33.01 -8.63 7.33
N LYS A 680 31.92 -8.95 6.66
CA LYS A 680 31.64 -10.31 6.19
C LYS A 680 32.65 -10.74 5.13
N THR A 681 33.35 -11.83 5.41
CA THR A 681 34.37 -12.42 4.54
C THR A 681 33.78 -12.81 3.18
N SER A 682 32.54 -13.31 3.14
CA SER A 682 31.80 -13.59 1.89
C SER A 682 31.65 -12.36 0.98
N VAL A 683 31.30 -11.20 1.55
CA VAL A 683 31.15 -9.92 0.84
C VAL A 683 32.51 -9.40 0.37
N HIS A 684 33.51 -9.46 1.24
CA HIS A 684 34.89 -9.06 0.91
C HIS A 684 35.46 -9.88 -0.25
N ASN A 685 35.26 -11.19 -0.23
CA ASN A 685 35.70 -12.10 -1.29
C ASN A 685 35.02 -11.81 -2.62
N TRP A 686 33.70 -11.58 -2.61
CA TRP A 686 32.95 -11.28 -3.84
C TRP A 686 33.43 -9.97 -4.50
N ILE A 687 33.77 -8.95 -3.72
CA ILE A 687 34.31 -7.68 -4.26
C ILE A 687 35.68 -7.89 -4.91
N ASN A 688 36.51 -8.76 -4.34
CA ASN A 688 37.83 -9.06 -4.91
C ASN A 688 37.77 -9.93 -6.17
N THR A 689 36.72 -10.74 -6.35
CA THR A 689 36.57 -11.64 -7.51
C THR A 689 35.73 -11.07 -8.65
N SER A 690 34.82 -10.14 -8.38
CA SER A 690 33.83 -9.65 -9.36
C SER A 690 34.32 -8.43 -10.12
N THR A 691 33.97 -8.31 -11.41
CA THR A 691 34.32 -7.14 -12.23
C THR A 691 33.46 -5.91 -11.87
N PRO A 692 33.92 -4.67 -12.11
CA PRO A 692 33.12 -3.46 -11.84
C PRO A 692 31.74 -3.47 -12.51
N GLU A 693 31.62 -4.02 -13.71
CA GLU A 693 30.34 -4.17 -14.42
C GLU A 693 29.38 -5.14 -13.71
N GLN A 694 29.88 -6.25 -13.17
CA GLN A 694 29.09 -7.19 -12.36
C GLN A 694 28.65 -6.58 -11.01
N GLN A 695 29.36 -5.56 -10.54
CA GLN A 695 29.08 -4.86 -9.29
C GLN A 695 28.04 -3.73 -9.49
N GLU A 696 28.05 -3.06 -10.65
CA GLU A 696 27.12 -1.97 -10.98
C GLU A 696 25.81 -2.48 -11.57
N VAL A 697 25.87 -3.43 -12.51
CA VAL A 697 24.68 -3.97 -13.19
C VAL A 697 24.43 -5.39 -12.68
N LEU A 698 23.23 -5.62 -12.16
CA LEU A 698 22.76 -6.95 -11.77
C LEU A 698 22.58 -7.83 -13.02
N LEU A 699 23.67 -8.44 -13.48
CA LEU A 699 23.68 -9.34 -14.61
C LEU A 699 22.96 -10.64 -14.26
N LYS A 700 22.02 -11.06 -15.13
CA LYS A 700 21.43 -12.40 -15.08
C LYS A 700 22.55 -13.43 -15.18
N SER A 701 22.47 -14.54 -14.44
CA SER A 701 23.43 -15.65 -14.36
C SER A 701 24.73 -15.44 -13.58
N VAL A 702 24.88 -14.35 -12.81
CA VAL A 702 26.01 -14.16 -11.88
C VAL A 702 25.50 -14.16 -10.43
N PRO A 703 25.96 -15.08 -9.56
CA PRO A 703 25.54 -15.12 -8.16
C PRO A 703 26.26 -14.03 -7.33
N TYR A 704 25.54 -13.41 -6.40
CA TYR A 704 26.07 -12.39 -5.48
C TYR A 704 25.59 -12.59 -4.04
N PRO A 705 26.37 -12.15 -3.03
CA PRO A 705 26.01 -12.30 -1.62
C PRO A 705 24.94 -11.29 -1.21
N ALA A 706 23.83 -11.78 -0.66
CA ALA A 706 22.72 -11.02 -0.12
C ALA A 706 22.60 -11.26 1.40
N VAL A 707 22.46 -10.20 2.18
CA VAL A 707 22.29 -10.28 3.63
C VAL A 707 20.82 -10.14 3.99
N LEU A 708 20.25 -11.14 4.66
CA LEU A 708 18.85 -11.15 5.08
C LEU A 708 18.58 -10.06 6.12
N GLN A 709 17.60 -9.20 5.87
CA GLN A 709 17.11 -8.23 6.86
C GLN A 709 15.93 -8.76 7.66
N LYS A 710 14.95 -9.36 6.99
CA LYS A 710 13.71 -9.87 7.59
C LYS A 710 13.27 -11.17 6.91
N VAL A 711 12.77 -12.09 7.72
CA VAL A 711 12.22 -13.37 7.26
C VAL A 711 10.72 -13.42 7.59
N TYR A 712 9.90 -13.62 6.58
CA TYR A 712 8.44 -13.77 6.64
C TYR A 712 8.04 -15.20 6.33
N ALA A 713 6.79 -15.58 6.62
CA ALA A 713 6.31 -16.94 6.33
C ALA A 713 6.32 -17.28 4.82
N HIS A 714 6.09 -16.28 3.97
CA HIS A 714 5.99 -16.42 2.51
C HIS A 714 7.17 -15.77 1.75
N GLY A 715 8.28 -15.46 2.42
CA GLY A 715 9.46 -14.92 1.73
C GLY A 715 10.47 -14.28 2.66
N ALA A 716 11.59 -13.84 2.10
CA ALA A 716 12.63 -13.13 2.85
C ALA A 716 13.02 -11.84 2.11
N LEU A 717 13.31 -10.80 2.88
CA LEU A 717 13.80 -9.53 2.37
C LEU A 717 15.30 -9.45 2.63
N ALA A 718 16.07 -9.32 1.56
CA ALA A 718 17.53 -9.28 1.59
C ALA A 718 18.04 -7.93 1.07
N LYS A 719 19.20 -7.51 1.57
CA LYS A 719 19.93 -6.34 1.09
C LYS A 719 21.23 -6.80 0.44
N ILE A 720 21.60 -6.14 -0.65
CA ILE A 720 22.72 -6.57 -1.48
C ILE A 720 23.75 -5.44 -1.61
N PRO A 721 25.04 -5.77 -1.82
CA PRO A 721 26.08 -4.80 -2.07
C PRO A 721 26.18 -4.38 -3.56
N ALA A 722 25.31 -4.89 -4.44
CA ALA A 722 25.29 -4.62 -5.89
C ALA A 722 24.10 -3.73 -6.29
N GLY A 723 24.18 -3.06 -7.45
CA GLY A 723 23.09 -2.19 -7.96
C GLY A 723 23.03 -0.79 -7.33
N GLU A 724 21.90 -0.09 -7.50
CA GLU A 724 21.65 1.24 -6.92
C GLU A 724 21.50 1.15 -5.38
N CYS A 725 22.01 2.17 -4.69
CA CYS A 725 22.16 2.16 -3.24
C CYS A 725 20.85 1.82 -2.49
N GLY A 726 20.87 0.75 -1.67
CA GLY A 726 19.77 0.43 -0.75
C GLY A 726 18.59 -0.35 -1.34
N GLN A 727 18.70 -0.89 -2.56
CA GLN A 727 17.65 -1.73 -3.13
C GLN A 727 17.40 -3.00 -2.29
N LYS A 728 16.13 -3.21 -1.93
CA LYS A 728 15.67 -4.37 -1.16
C LYS A 728 15.19 -5.45 -2.11
N HIS A 729 15.78 -6.63 -1.98
CA HIS A 729 15.48 -7.78 -2.82
C HIS A 729 14.49 -8.68 -2.12
N LEU A 730 13.39 -9.01 -2.82
CA LEU A 730 12.40 -9.94 -2.33
C LEU A 730 12.72 -11.34 -2.84
N ILE A 731 12.91 -12.26 -1.91
CA ILE A 731 13.09 -13.69 -2.17
C ILE A 731 11.76 -14.37 -1.84
N HIS A 732 11.06 -14.82 -2.89
CA HIS A 732 9.79 -15.51 -2.73
C HIS A 732 10.00 -16.96 -2.26
N PHE A 733 9.10 -17.50 -1.42
CA PHE A 733 9.26 -18.83 -0.84
C PHE A 733 9.36 -19.97 -1.88
N LYS A 734 8.62 -19.87 -2.98
CA LYS A 734 8.73 -20.80 -4.13
C LYS A 734 10.12 -20.82 -4.80
N LYS A 735 11.01 -19.90 -4.44
CA LYS A 735 12.35 -19.75 -5.02
C LYS A 735 13.48 -20.05 -4.05
N LEU A 736 13.16 -20.65 -2.88
CA LEU A 736 14.12 -21.00 -1.82
C LEU A 736 14.85 -22.34 -2.04
N GLY A 737 14.34 -23.24 -2.89
CA GLY A 737 14.99 -24.51 -3.20
C GLY A 737 14.34 -25.25 -4.37
N ASP A 738 15.09 -26.18 -4.98
CA ASP A 738 14.70 -26.85 -6.23
C ASP A 738 13.55 -27.85 -6.08
N GLU A 739 13.28 -28.38 -4.87
CA GLU A 739 12.27 -29.43 -4.63
C GLU A 739 11.39 -29.22 -3.38
N SER A 740 11.20 -27.99 -2.88
CA SER A 740 10.38 -27.78 -1.66
C SER A 740 8.91 -27.43 -1.96
N PRO A 741 7.93 -28.26 -1.55
CA PRO A 741 6.52 -27.89 -1.58
C PRO A 741 6.18 -27.07 -0.32
N TYR A 742 5.87 -25.79 -0.49
CA TYR A 742 5.16 -24.96 0.51
C TYR A 742 5.67 -25.08 1.97
N ILE A 743 6.94 -24.79 2.22
CA ILE A 743 7.49 -24.73 3.59
C ILE A 743 7.63 -23.28 4.04
N ASP A 744 7.13 -22.98 5.25
CA ASP A 744 7.33 -21.69 5.94
C ASP A 744 8.84 -21.36 6.00
N CYS A 745 9.25 -20.17 5.55
CA CYS A 745 10.66 -19.77 5.58
C CYS A 745 11.27 -19.79 7.00
N ARG A 746 10.45 -19.74 8.05
CA ARG A 746 10.87 -19.90 9.45
C ARG A 746 11.21 -21.35 9.78
N ALA A 747 10.52 -22.31 9.17
CA ALA A 747 10.79 -23.74 9.36
C ALA A 747 12.10 -24.17 8.67
N VAL A 748 12.59 -23.37 7.70
CA VAL A 748 13.86 -23.57 7.01
C VAL A 748 15.09 -23.17 7.86
N GLY A 749 14.88 -22.52 9.00
CA GLY A 749 15.96 -22.10 9.90
C GLY A 749 16.72 -20.85 9.42
N LEU A 750 16.16 -20.09 8.47
CA LEU A 750 16.71 -18.80 8.05
C LEU A 750 16.52 -17.75 9.15
N HIS A 751 17.57 -16.97 9.41
CA HIS A 751 17.53 -15.89 10.39
C HIS A 751 18.04 -14.55 9.82
N PRO A 752 17.56 -13.41 10.37
CA PRO A 752 18.11 -12.09 10.02
C PRO A 752 19.62 -12.05 10.22
N GLY A 753 20.31 -11.34 9.33
CA GLY A 753 21.76 -11.21 9.33
C GLY A 753 22.49 -12.35 8.61
N GLN A 754 21.83 -13.44 8.21
CA GLN A 754 22.48 -14.52 7.44
C GLN A 754 22.83 -14.03 6.02
N THR A 755 23.99 -14.45 5.50
CA THR A 755 24.37 -14.23 4.09
C THR A 755 23.89 -15.39 3.24
N LEU A 756 23.25 -15.12 2.11
CA LEU A 756 22.85 -16.11 1.11
C LEU A 756 23.37 -15.68 -0.27
N TRP A 757 23.68 -16.64 -1.14
CA TRP A 757 24.05 -16.36 -2.52
C TRP A 757 22.81 -16.42 -3.42
N VAL A 758 22.51 -15.33 -4.14
CA VAL A 758 21.30 -15.18 -4.96
C VAL A 758 21.62 -14.76 -6.39
N GLU A 759 20.70 -15.03 -7.31
CA GLU A 759 20.72 -14.53 -8.68
C GLU A 759 19.53 -13.57 -8.95
N SER A 760 19.75 -12.53 -9.76
CA SER A 760 18.71 -11.57 -10.18
C SER A 760 17.85 -12.13 -11.30
N GLU A 761 16.52 -12.11 -11.16
CA GLU A 761 15.58 -12.65 -12.16
C GLU A 761 14.83 -11.54 -12.93
N GLY A 762 14.60 -10.40 -12.28
CA GLY A 762 13.91 -9.24 -12.84
C GLY A 762 13.25 -8.35 -11.77
N VAL A 763 12.39 -7.43 -12.19
CA VAL A 763 11.62 -6.54 -11.31
C VAL A 763 10.19 -7.05 -11.17
N ASP A 764 9.59 -6.90 -9.99
CA ASP A 764 8.19 -7.22 -9.71
C ASP A 764 7.21 -6.51 -10.67
N LYS A 765 5.99 -7.03 -10.85
CA LYS A 765 4.95 -6.51 -11.76
C LYS A 765 4.60 -5.04 -11.51
N MET A 766 4.80 -4.57 -10.27
CA MET A 766 4.59 -3.17 -9.88
C MET A 766 5.84 -2.27 -10.09
N GLY A 767 6.95 -2.81 -10.58
CA GLY A 767 8.19 -2.05 -10.88
C GLY A 767 9.01 -1.64 -9.66
N ARG A 768 8.62 -2.03 -8.43
CA ARG A 768 9.16 -1.46 -7.18
C ARG A 768 10.28 -2.27 -6.50
N GLN A 769 10.39 -3.57 -6.78
CA GLN A 769 11.33 -4.46 -6.07
C GLN A 769 11.94 -5.49 -7.02
N ILE A 770 13.21 -5.84 -6.79
CA ILE A 770 13.91 -6.85 -7.60
C ILE A 770 13.62 -8.24 -7.01
N LEU A 771 13.18 -9.14 -7.88
CA LEU A 771 12.95 -10.54 -7.56
C LEU A 771 14.25 -11.32 -7.70
N SER A 772 14.65 -11.99 -6.62
CA SER A 772 15.85 -12.83 -6.58
C SER A 772 15.51 -14.31 -6.40
N CYS A 773 16.35 -15.15 -6.97
CA CYS A 773 16.17 -16.59 -7.03
C CYS A 773 17.32 -17.31 -6.32
N LEU A 774 17.00 -18.35 -5.54
CA LEU A 774 17.98 -19.20 -4.85
C LEU A 774 18.05 -20.63 -5.43
N HIS A 775 17.40 -20.91 -6.56
CA HIS A 775 17.38 -22.25 -7.16
C HIS A 775 18.81 -22.73 -7.47
N THR A 776 19.15 -23.95 -7.03
CA THR A 776 20.50 -24.52 -7.16
C THR A 776 20.90 -24.66 -8.63
N ARG A 777 19.97 -24.98 -9.54
CA ARG A 777 20.21 -25.01 -11.01
C ARG A 777 20.70 -23.68 -11.61
N ASN A 778 20.37 -22.56 -10.98
CA ASN A 778 20.69 -21.22 -11.45
C ASN A 778 22.02 -20.74 -10.86
N VAL A 779 22.23 -20.96 -9.55
CA VAL A 779 23.47 -20.61 -8.84
C VAL A 779 24.66 -21.52 -9.21
N GLN A 780 24.43 -22.80 -9.56
CA GLN A 780 25.50 -23.82 -9.72
C GLN A 780 26.12 -23.95 -11.13
N ARG A 781 25.89 -23.04 -12.09
CA ARG A 781 26.37 -23.30 -13.46
C ARG A 781 27.88 -23.53 -13.59
N ARG A 782 28.74 -23.13 -12.63
CA ARG A 782 30.18 -23.47 -12.60
C ARG A 782 30.75 -23.55 -11.16
N ALA A 783 31.55 -24.59 -10.91
CA ALA A 783 32.62 -24.73 -9.90
C ALA A 783 32.30 -25.09 -8.42
N VAL A 784 33.04 -26.10 -7.96
CA VAL A 784 33.32 -26.56 -6.58
C VAL A 784 33.68 -25.43 -5.60
N GLN A 785 34.12 -24.29 -6.13
CA GLN A 785 34.47 -23.10 -5.37
C GLN A 785 33.32 -22.57 -4.50
N HIS A 786 32.06 -22.71 -4.92
CA HIS A 786 30.93 -22.15 -4.19
C HIS A 786 30.56 -22.90 -2.90
N SER A 787 30.96 -24.17 -2.74
CA SER A 787 30.77 -24.94 -1.49
C SER A 787 32.02 -24.93 -0.59
N ILE A 788 33.22 -24.81 -1.18
CA ILE A 788 34.48 -24.73 -0.45
C ILE A 788 34.70 -23.33 0.15
N GLN A 789 34.40 -22.25 -0.58
CA GLN A 789 34.67 -20.88 -0.14
C GLN A 789 33.90 -20.49 1.15
N PRO A 790 32.61 -20.84 1.35
CA PRO A 790 31.91 -20.54 2.59
C PRO A 790 32.48 -21.29 3.80
N LEU A 791 32.80 -22.59 3.62
CA LEU A 791 33.46 -23.39 4.65
C LEU A 791 34.82 -22.79 5.02
N TYR A 792 35.62 -22.42 4.02
CA TYR A 792 36.92 -21.81 4.22
C TYR A 792 36.83 -20.47 4.96
N SER A 793 35.91 -19.60 4.53
CA SER A 793 35.65 -18.30 5.17
C SER A 793 35.22 -18.46 6.63
N ARG A 794 34.41 -19.49 6.94
CA ARG A 794 33.97 -19.80 8.31
C ARG A 794 35.12 -20.28 9.20
N LEU A 795 36.03 -21.09 8.65
CA LEU A 795 37.23 -21.55 9.37
C LEU A 795 38.22 -20.40 9.63
N LEU A 796 38.35 -19.47 8.69
CA LEU A 796 39.14 -18.25 8.87
C LEU A 796 38.55 -17.37 9.99
N ASN A 797 37.23 -17.15 9.97
CA ASN A 797 36.51 -16.43 11.03
C ASN A 797 36.71 -17.06 12.41
N LEU A 798 36.74 -18.40 12.50
CA LEU A 798 37.02 -19.12 13.75
C LEU A 798 38.44 -18.88 14.26
N LYS A 799 39.44 -18.86 13.38
CA LYS A 799 40.82 -18.49 13.75
C LYS A 799 40.90 -17.06 14.27
N MET A 800 40.28 -16.11 13.56
CA MET A 800 40.24 -14.72 13.98
C MET A 800 39.62 -14.55 15.37
N VAL A 801 38.48 -15.21 15.63
CA VAL A 801 37.83 -15.19 16.95
C VAL A 801 38.77 -15.74 18.02
N LYS A 802 39.45 -16.86 17.74
CA LYS A 802 40.42 -17.46 18.67
C LYS A 802 41.56 -16.50 19.00
N ASP A 803 42.10 -15.79 18.00
CA ASP A 803 43.19 -14.83 18.19
C ASP A 803 42.76 -13.62 19.03
N ILE A 804 41.53 -13.13 18.83
CA ILE A 804 40.96 -12.03 19.64
C ILE A 804 40.75 -12.49 21.09
N ILE A 805 40.24 -13.70 21.29
CA ILE A 805 40.04 -14.28 22.63
C ILE A 805 41.39 -14.46 23.36
N MET A 806 42.44 -14.90 22.68
CA MET A 806 43.78 -15.00 23.29
C MET A 806 44.29 -13.64 23.80
N LYS A 807 43.99 -12.56 23.09
CA LYS A 807 44.46 -11.21 23.45
C LYS A 807 43.60 -10.53 24.53
N ARG A 808 42.28 -10.73 24.52
CA ARG A 808 41.34 -9.94 25.35
C ARG A 808 40.26 -10.75 26.10
N GLY A 809 40.21 -12.07 25.94
CA GLY A 809 39.23 -12.93 26.60
C GLY A 809 39.39 -13.00 28.12
N SER A 810 38.36 -13.55 28.79
CA SER A 810 38.41 -13.84 30.23
C SER A 810 39.46 -14.90 30.56
N ALA A 811 39.80 -15.08 31.84
CA ALA A 811 40.76 -16.11 32.26
C ALA A 811 40.36 -17.53 31.80
N ILE A 812 39.05 -17.82 31.77
CA ILE A 812 38.51 -19.10 31.31
C ILE A 812 38.60 -19.19 29.78
N ASP A 813 38.30 -18.12 29.05
CA ASP A 813 38.36 -18.11 27.58
C ASP A 813 39.80 -18.22 27.05
N ARG A 814 40.78 -17.66 27.77
CA ARG A 814 42.21 -17.84 27.46
C ARG A 814 42.64 -19.29 27.70
N GLN A 815 42.23 -19.89 28.83
CA GLN A 815 42.48 -21.32 29.08
C GLN A 815 41.85 -22.20 28.00
N LEU A 816 40.64 -21.86 27.52
CA LEU A 816 40.00 -22.54 26.38
C LEU A 816 40.77 -22.36 25.07
N ALA A 817 41.27 -21.15 24.78
CA ALA A 817 42.03 -20.86 23.56
C ALA A 817 43.41 -21.55 23.55
N GLU A 818 44.04 -21.73 24.71
CA GLU A 818 45.29 -22.49 24.91
C GLU A 818 45.15 -23.99 24.66
N LEU A 819 43.93 -24.54 24.70
CA LEU A 819 43.71 -25.95 24.38
C LEU A 819 43.90 -26.19 22.89
N GLN A 820 45.00 -26.86 22.56
CA GLN A 820 45.24 -27.38 21.23
C GLN A 820 44.47 -28.68 21.02
N ILE A 821 43.94 -28.84 19.80
CA ILE A 821 43.37 -30.09 19.33
C ILE A 821 44.46 -31.18 19.41
N GLY A 822 44.09 -32.43 19.68
CA GLY A 822 45.09 -33.49 19.85
C GLY A 822 45.75 -33.54 21.24
N ARG A 823 45.62 -32.50 22.08
CA ARG A 823 46.19 -32.48 23.44
C ARG A 823 45.52 -33.54 24.31
N LYS A 824 46.33 -34.34 25.00
CA LYS A 824 45.88 -35.37 25.93
C LYS A 824 45.67 -34.77 27.32
N LEU A 825 44.49 -34.99 27.88
CA LEU A 825 44.10 -34.46 29.18
C LEU A 825 43.56 -35.60 30.06
N GLY A 826 43.90 -35.54 31.35
CA GLY A 826 43.26 -36.36 32.36
C GLY A 826 41.97 -35.69 32.82
N VAL A 827 40.85 -36.39 32.70
CA VAL A 827 39.52 -35.88 33.02
C VAL A 827 38.81 -36.77 34.03
N THR A 828 37.96 -36.18 34.86
CA THR A 828 37.16 -36.90 35.86
C THR A 828 35.69 -36.83 35.47
N VAL A 829 35.00 -37.95 35.42
CA VAL A 829 33.58 -38.02 35.03
C VAL A 829 32.73 -37.38 36.12
N THR A 830 31.91 -36.39 35.77
CA THR A 830 30.99 -35.71 36.69
C THR A 830 29.57 -36.24 36.56
N GLU A 831 29.14 -36.56 35.34
CA GLU A 831 27.79 -37.05 35.07
C GLU A 831 27.79 -38.00 33.87
N VAL A 832 26.94 -39.03 33.93
CA VAL A 832 26.76 -40.03 32.87
C VAL A 832 25.34 -39.86 32.33
N THR A 833 25.21 -39.53 31.05
CA THR A 833 23.92 -39.31 30.38
C THR A 833 23.74 -40.30 29.22
N ASP A 834 22.52 -40.41 28.69
CA ASP A 834 22.22 -41.26 27.53
C ASP A 834 22.97 -40.84 26.25
N PHE A 835 23.35 -39.55 26.17
CA PHE A 835 24.02 -38.95 25.02
C PHE A 835 25.56 -38.93 25.13
N GLY A 836 26.11 -39.07 26.34
CA GLY A 836 27.55 -38.97 26.58
C GLY A 836 27.94 -38.80 28.05
N LEU A 837 29.22 -38.49 28.28
CA LEU A 837 29.81 -38.24 29.60
C LEU A 837 30.14 -36.75 29.75
N HIS A 838 29.64 -36.13 30.80
CA HIS A 838 30.19 -34.85 31.26
C HIS A 838 31.40 -35.11 32.12
N VAL A 839 32.48 -34.38 31.86
CA VAL A 839 33.76 -34.55 32.53
C VAL A 839 34.32 -33.20 32.95
N ASN A 840 35.07 -33.18 34.05
CA ASN A 840 35.82 -32.00 34.46
C ASN A 840 37.32 -32.23 34.26
N MET A 841 38.02 -31.18 33.80
CA MET A 841 39.47 -31.22 33.60
C MET A 841 40.20 -30.92 34.90
N LYS A 842 41.28 -31.66 35.17
CA LYS A 842 42.05 -31.51 36.40
C LYS A 842 42.68 -30.11 36.48
N GLY A 843 42.21 -29.28 37.42
CA GLY A 843 42.77 -27.94 37.68
C GLY A 843 42.14 -26.80 36.86
N SER A 844 41.01 -27.03 36.18
CA SER A 844 40.26 -25.99 35.47
C SER A 844 38.78 -26.01 35.88
N GLN A 845 38.09 -24.89 35.69
CA GLN A 845 36.62 -24.80 35.82
C GLN A 845 35.89 -25.16 34.52
N ILE A 846 36.61 -25.51 33.46
CA ILE A 846 36.05 -25.81 32.15
C ILE A 846 35.40 -27.21 32.13
N GLN A 847 34.16 -27.27 31.67
CA GLN A 847 33.43 -28.53 31.47
C GLN A 847 33.77 -29.17 30.12
N GLY A 848 34.05 -30.47 30.13
CA GLY A 848 34.26 -31.29 28.95
C GLY A 848 33.07 -32.22 28.68
N PHE A 849 32.86 -32.57 27.42
CA PHE A 849 31.83 -33.53 27.00
C PHE A 849 32.43 -34.60 26.09
N ILE A 850 32.15 -35.87 26.39
CA ILE A 850 32.54 -37.03 25.57
C ILE A 850 31.26 -37.68 25.04
N SER A 851 31.01 -37.60 23.73
CA SER A 851 29.83 -38.24 23.13
C SER A 851 29.89 -39.77 23.27
N LYS A 852 28.73 -40.42 23.21
CA LYS A 852 28.63 -41.89 23.26
C LYS A 852 29.54 -42.58 22.22
N GLU A 853 29.63 -42.02 21.02
CA GLU A 853 30.46 -42.53 19.94
C GLU A 853 31.95 -42.42 20.28
N HIS A 854 32.37 -41.31 20.90
CA HIS A 854 33.76 -41.05 21.27
C HIS A 854 34.20 -41.61 22.63
N ARG A 855 33.32 -42.32 23.32
CA ARG A 855 33.58 -42.94 24.62
C ARG A 855 34.62 -44.07 24.55
N GLY A 856 34.78 -44.73 23.40
CA GLY A 856 35.73 -45.83 23.24
C GLY A 856 35.28 -47.10 23.98
N PRO A 857 36.19 -47.98 24.44
CA PRO A 857 35.86 -49.29 25.02
C PRO A 857 35.22 -49.22 26.41
N TYR A 858 35.03 -48.03 26.98
CA TYR A 858 34.54 -47.83 28.33
C TYR A 858 33.01 -47.82 28.38
N THR A 859 32.36 -48.99 28.34
CA THR A 859 30.89 -49.12 28.37
C THR A 859 30.26 -48.89 29.74
N ASP A 860 30.98 -49.20 30.82
CA ASP A 860 30.51 -49.10 32.20
C ASP A 860 31.32 -48.07 32.99
N VAL A 861 31.03 -46.78 32.77
CA VAL A 861 31.74 -45.65 33.39
C VAL A 861 30.91 -45.15 34.57
N VAL A 862 31.57 -44.94 35.71
CA VAL A 862 30.94 -44.45 36.94
C VAL A 862 31.35 -42.99 37.21
N VAL A 863 30.45 -42.21 37.80
CA VAL A 863 30.74 -40.84 38.26
C VAL A 863 31.95 -40.85 39.21
N GLY A 864 32.91 -39.97 38.97
CA GLY A 864 34.18 -39.89 39.69
C GLY A 864 35.35 -40.66 39.06
N GLN A 865 35.10 -41.48 38.02
CA GLN A 865 36.17 -42.20 37.32
C GLN A 865 37.09 -41.24 36.54
N LYS A 866 38.40 -41.49 36.63
CA LYS A 866 39.41 -40.76 35.85
C LYS A 866 39.64 -41.44 34.50
N LEU A 867 39.54 -40.67 33.43
CA LEU A 867 39.74 -41.10 32.05
C LEU A 867 40.83 -40.23 31.38
N TYR A 868 41.47 -40.78 30.36
CA TYR A 868 42.32 -39.99 29.46
C TYR A 868 41.53 -39.71 28.19
N ALA A 869 41.44 -38.43 27.83
CA ALA A 869 40.76 -38.02 26.61
C ALA A 869 41.62 -37.02 25.83
N CYS A 870 41.35 -36.95 24.53
CA CYS A 870 42.00 -36.06 23.58
C CYS A 870 41.04 -34.92 23.22
N VAL A 871 41.55 -33.69 23.15
CA VAL A 871 40.76 -32.53 22.71
C VAL A 871 40.39 -32.65 21.25
N MET A 872 39.08 -32.65 20.95
CA MET A 872 38.52 -32.74 19.61
C MET A 872 38.13 -31.38 19.05
N ASN A 873 37.43 -30.59 19.85
CA ASN A 873 36.92 -29.29 19.45
C ASN A 873 36.71 -28.42 20.70
N VAL A 874 36.85 -27.10 20.55
CA VAL A 874 36.66 -26.13 21.63
C VAL A 874 35.46 -25.27 21.29
N ASN A 875 34.45 -25.25 22.17
CA ASN A 875 33.25 -24.46 22.00
C ASN A 875 33.29 -23.22 22.90
N PHE A 876 33.60 -22.06 22.31
CA PHE A 876 33.68 -20.79 23.02
C PHE A 876 32.31 -20.26 23.49
N GLU A 877 31.21 -20.64 22.83
CA GLU A 877 29.86 -20.17 23.19
C GLU A 877 29.33 -20.88 24.44
N LYS A 878 29.58 -22.18 24.55
CA LYS A 878 29.18 -23.00 25.72
C LYS A 878 30.26 -23.09 26.79
N GLN A 879 31.41 -22.45 26.58
CA GLN A 879 32.62 -22.58 27.41
C GLN A 879 32.96 -24.05 27.74
N SER A 880 32.84 -24.91 26.73
CA SER A 880 32.98 -26.35 26.88
C SER A 880 33.91 -26.95 25.83
N VAL A 881 34.45 -28.14 26.12
CA VAL A 881 35.39 -28.83 25.23
C VAL A 881 34.86 -30.19 24.86
N ASP A 882 34.79 -30.47 23.56
CA ASP A 882 34.49 -31.81 23.06
C ASP A 882 35.75 -32.68 23.16
N LEU A 883 35.61 -33.84 23.79
CA LEU A 883 36.70 -34.74 24.13
C LEU A 883 36.43 -36.14 23.55
N SER A 884 37.49 -36.86 23.21
CA SER A 884 37.40 -38.26 22.76
C SER A 884 38.33 -39.16 23.56
N SER A 885 37.78 -40.25 24.10
CA SER A 885 38.52 -41.33 24.77
C SER A 885 38.70 -42.56 23.88
N GLN A 886 38.33 -42.49 22.60
CA GLN A 886 38.57 -43.56 21.63
C GLN A 886 40.07 -43.80 21.40
N PRO A 887 40.58 -45.05 21.55
CA PRO A 887 42.01 -45.34 21.43
C PRO A 887 42.62 -44.98 20.07
N LEU A 888 41.86 -45.10 18.97
CA LEU A 888 42.31 -44.75 17.62
C LEU A 888 42.54 -43.24 17.48
N VAL A 889 41.58 -42.44 17.94
CA VAL A 889 41.63 -40.97 17.91
C VAL A 889 42.72 -40.44 18.84
N VAL A 890 42.81 -40.96 20.07
CA VAL A 890 43.81 -40.55 21.08
C VAL A 890 45.25 -40.89 20.64
N LYS A 891 45.45 -41.96 19.86
CA LYS A 891 46.79 -42.35 19.37
C LYS A 891 47.20 -41.63 18.10
N LYS A 892 46.25 -41.37 17.19
CA LYS A 892 46.56 -40.90 15.83
C LYS A 892 46.36 -39.41 15.63
N LEU A 893 45.44 -38.74 16.31
CA LEU A 893 45.16 -37.31 16.05
C LEU A 893 46.38 -36.44 16.40
N LYS A 894 46.89 -35.70 15.41
CA LYS A 894 48.02 -34.77 15.54
C LYS A 894 47.65 -33.42 14.91
N THR A 895 47.94 -32.34 15.62
CA THR A 895 47.85 -30.98 15.06
C THR A 895 49.21 -30.56 14.54
N SER A 896 49.24 -29.99 13.35
CA SER A 896 50.46 -29.56 12.67
C SER A 896 50.22 -28.17 12.10
N ASP A 897 51.01 -27.18 12.50
CA ASP A 897 50.91 -25.80 12.01
C ASP A 897 51.30 -25.69 10.52
N THR A 898 52.12 -26.61 10.01
CA THR A 898 52.50 -26.70 8.59
C THR A 898 52.22 -28.10 8.02
N PRO A 899 51.01 -28.36 7.48
CA PRO A 899 50.66 -29.67 6.93
C PRO A 899 51.52 -30.00 5.71
N LYS A 900 52.26 -31.12 5.74
CA LYS A 900 53.07 -31.61 4.60
C LYS A 900 52.21 -32.29 3.51
N VAL A 901 51.11 -31.67 3.10
CA VAL A 901 50.18 -32.27 2.13
C VAL A 901 49.96 -31.36 0.93
N SER A 902 49.99 -31.95 -0.26
CA SER A 902 49.89 -31.26 -1.55
C SER A 902 48.44 -31.21 -2.06
N PHE A 903 48.07 -30.09 -2.68
CA PHE A 903 46.82 -29.90 -3.42
C PHE A 903 46.57 -31.01 -4.46
N GLY A 904 45.29 -31.33 -4.69
CA GLY A 904 44.81 -32.29 -5.69
C GLY A 904 45.06 -33.77 -5.34
N ARG A 905 45.68 -34.07 -4.19
CA ARG A 905 46.02 -35.43 -3.76
C ARG A 905 44.79 -36.15 -3.21
N ARG A 906 44.63 -37.43 -3.57
CA ARG A 906 43.63 -38.32 -2.98
C ARG A 906 44.17 -38.97 -1.71
N ALA A 907 43.41 -38.89 -0.63
CA ALA A 907 43.71 -39.49 0.66
C ALA A 907 42.53 -40.33 1.16
N LYS A 908 42.83 -41.35 1.97
CA LYS A 908 41.79 -42.01 2.77
C LYS A 908 41.59 -41.20 4.04
N CYS A 909 40.34 -41.06 4.47
CA CYS A 909 40.00 -40.37 5.71
C CYS A 909 38.96 -41.14 6.51
N GLU A 910 38.95 -40.93 7.82
CA GLU A 910 37.94 -41.43 8.75
C GLU A 910 37.16 -40.24 9.33
N ILE A 911 35.84 -40.29 9.34
CA ILE A 911 35.00 -39.22 9.88
C ILE A 911 35.11 -39.22 11.40
N ILE A 912 35.59 -38.11 11.97
CA ILE A 912 35.73 -37.99 13.43
C ILE A 912 34.57 -37.20 14.02
N GLN A 913 34.09 -36.15 13.38
CA GLN A 913 33.02 -35.34 13.96
C GLN A 913 32.12 -34.80 12.86
N VAL A 914 30.80 -34.92 13.06
CA VAL A 914 29.79 -34.32 12.19
C VAL A 914 29.15 -33.18 12.96
N GLN A 915 29.36 -31.94 12.52
CA GLN A 915 28.67 -30.76 13.03
C GLN A 915 27.72 -30.22 11.96
N GLU A 916 26.79 -29.37 12.36
CA GLU A 916 25.82 -28.75 11.44
C GLU A 916 26.50 -27.96 10.31
N ASN A 917 27.68 -27.39 10.56
CA ASN A 917 28.34 -26.47 9.63
C ASN A 917 29.64 -27.00 8.99
N PHE A 918 30.16 -28.13 9.47
CA PHE A 918 31.35 -28.78 8.91
C PHE A 918 31.43 -30.25 9.33
N VAL A 919 32.08 -31.06 8.51
CA VAL A 919 32.44 -32.44 8.84
C VAL A 919 33.94 -32.52 9.01
N LYS A 920 34.38 -33.02 10.15
CA LYS A 920 35.78 -33.13 10.52
C LYS A 920 36.28 -34.54 10.28
N VAL A 921 37.40 -34.68 9.57
CA VAL A 921 37.96 -35.97 9.19
C VAL A 921 39.43 -36.10 9.55
N MET A 922 39.86 -37.33 9.83
CA MET A 922 41.27 -37.68 10.04
C MET A 922 41.82 -38.32 8.78
N LEU A 923 42.95 -37.84 8.26
CA LEU A 923 43.62 -38.50 7.16
C LEU A 923 44.38 -39.75 7.66
N THR A 924 44.15 -40.90 7.00
CA THR A 924 44.69 -42.22 7.41
C THR A 924 45.81 -42.75 6.50
N SER A 925 46.07 -42.13 5.33
CA SER A 925 47.08 -42.56 4.36
C SER A 925 48.37 -41.73 4.42
N ARG A 926 49.57 -42.32 4.66
CA ARG A 926 50.92 -41.71 4.79
C ARG A 926 51.06 -40.50 5.75
N ASP A 927 50.12 -39.57 5.71
CA ASP A 927 49.92 -38.39 6.55
C ASP A 927 49.01 -38.71 7.74
N VAL A 928 49.32 -39.83 8.42
CA VAL A 928 48.49 -40.43 9.47
C VAL A 928 48.31 -39.45 10.62
N GLY A 929 47.06 -39.05 10.87
CA GLY A 929 46.70 -38.24 12.02
C GLY A 929 46.43 -36.77 11.76
N LEU A 930 46.60 -36.31 10.52
CA LEU A 930 46.30 -34.92 10.16
C LEU A 930 44.79 -34.68 10.09
N GLU A 931 44.36 -33.54 10.61
CA GLU A 931 42.98 -33.08 10.57
C GLU A 931 42.65 -32.38 9.24
N ALA A 932 41.48 -32.68 8.68
CA ALA A 932 40.92 -31.98 7.53
C ALA A 932 39.41 -31.75 7.68
N TYR A 933 38.87 -30.82 6.91
CA TYR A 933 37.47 -30.39 6.93
C TYR A 933 36.78 -30.70 5.59
N LEU A 934 35.57 -31.23 5.66
CA LEU A 934 34.66 -31.48 4.55
C LEU A 934 33.42 -30.57 4.70
N PRO A 935 32.84 -30.10 3.59
CA PRO A 935 31.55 -29.42 3.62
C PRO A 935 30.44 -30.42 4.04
N PRO A 936 29.48 -30.02 4.90
CA PRO A 936 28.41 -30.90 5.37
C PRO A 936 27.31 -31.13 4.32
N LEU A 937 27.20 -30.23 3.36
CA LEU A 937 26.20 -30.22 2.28
C LEU A 937 26.88 -29.87 0.95
N GLU A 938 26.30 -30.32 -0.17
CA GLU A 938 26.71 -29.83 -1.50
C GLU A 938 26.37 -28.34 -1.70
N HIS A 939 25.37 -27.81 -0.99
CA HIS A 939 24.95 -26.41 -1.00
C HIS A 939 24.29 -25.99 0.33
N GLU A 940 24.44 -24.73 0.76
CA GLU A 940 23.89 -24.20 2.03
C GLU A 940 22.35 -24.27 2.15
N LEU A 941 21.65 -24.46 1.03
CA LEU A 941 20.19 -24.49 0.93
C LEU A 941 19.60 -25.89 0.73
N ASN A 942 20.43 -26.94 0.71
CA ASN A 942 19.93 -28.32 0.67
C ASN A 942 19.48 -28.75 2.08
N ILE A 943 18.24 -28.40 2.43
CA ILE A 943 17.69 -28.54 3.79
C ILE A 943 17.27 -29.97 4.10
N GLU A 944 16.90 -30.76 3.07
CA GLU A 944 16.33 -32.10 3.25
C GLU A 944 17.36 -33.16 3.66
N THR A 945 18.66 -32.90 3.45
CA THR A 945 19.75 -33.86 3.68
C THR A 945 20.79 -33.37 4.68
N LYS A 946 20.40 -32.62 5.73
CA LYS A 946 21.32 -32.29 6.84
C LYS A 946 21.89 -33.58 7.44
N ASN A 947 23.17 -33.82 7.18
CA ASN A 947 24.02 -34.87 7.78
C ASN A 947 23.66 -36.34 7.51
N ALA A 948 22.67 -36.65 6.67
CA ALA A 948 22.23 -38.03 6.42
C ALA A 948 23.32 -38.92 5.77
N HIS A 949 24.32 -38.30 5.12
CA HIS A 949 25.37 -38.99 4.37
C HIS A 949 26.66 -39.27 5.15
N TYR A 950 26.81 -38.75 6.37
CA TYR A 950 28.05 -38.85 7.14
C TYR A 950 27.82 -39.52 8.49
N LYS A 951 28.56 -40.61 8.76
CA LYS A 951 28.57 -41.28 10.07
C LYS A 951 29.96 -41.25 10.69
N VAL A 952 30.03 -40.91 11.97
CA VAL A 952 31.29 -40.92 12.73
C VAL A 952 31.87 -42.34 12.74
N GLY A 953 33.16 -42.46 12.41
CA GLY A 953 33.88 -43.73 12.24
C GLY A 953 33.84 -44.33 10.84
N GLU A 954 33.13 -43.73 9.88
CA GLU A 954 33.10 -44.21 8.49
C GLU A 954 34.36 -43.80 7.72
N GLU A 955 34.93 -44.72 6.93
CA GLU A 955 36.08 -44.46 6.07
C GLU A 955 35.64 -44.02 4.66
N HIS A 956 36.17 -42.87 4.21
CA HIS A 956 35.92 -42.31 2.88
C HIS A 956 37.23 -42.03 2.14
N ARG A 957 37.13 -41.83 0.81
CA ARG A 957 38.23 -41.29 0.00
C ARG A 957 37.92 -39.85 -0.34
N VAL A 958 38.85 -38.96 -0.06
CA VAL A 958 38.72 -37.52 -0.30
C VAL A 958 39.85 -37.00 -1.18
N THR A 959 39.59 -35.94 -1.92
CA THR A 959 40.60 -35.16 -2.65
C THR A 959 40.83 -33.86 -1.89
N ILE A 960 42.09 -33.50 -1.69
CA ILE A 960 42.47 -32.28 -0.98
C ILE A 960 42.43 -31.12 -1.98
N GLU A 961 41.60 -30.12 -1.70
CA GLU A 961 41.35 -29.00 -2.61
C GLU A 961 41.90 -27.68 -2.06
N HIS A 962 42.22 -27.57 -0.77
CA HIS A 962 42.88 -26.37 -0.24
C HIS A 962 43.71 -26.65 1.00
N VAL A 963 44.86 -25.99 1.10
CA VAL A 963 45.79 -26.08 2.24
C VAL A 963 46.33 -24.68 2.54
N ASP A 964 45.94 -24.07 3.65
CA ASP A 964 46.40 -22.72 4.03
C ASP A 964 46.48 -22.54 5.57
N GLY A 965 47.65 -22.11 6.06
CA GLY A 965 47.92 -21.79 7.46
C GLY A 965 47.49 -22.87 8.48
N GLY A 966 47.58 -24.15 8.14
CA GLY A 966 47.12 -25.26 8.99
C GLY A 966 45.64 -25.65 8.84
N ILE A 967 44.86 -24.99 7.97
CA ILE A 967 43.53 -25.45 7.53
C ILE A 967 43.71 -26.34 6.30
N VAL A 968 43.12 -27.53 6.34
CA VAL A 968 43.06 -28.46 5.19
C VAL A 968 41.59 -28.69 4.85
N VAL A 969 41.18 -28.33 3.63
CA VAL A 969 39.83 -28.56 3.11
C VAL A 969 39.87 -29.64 2.03
N ALA A 970 38.95 -30.59 2.11
CA ALA A 970 38.84 -31.72 1.20
C ALA A 970 37.40 -31.92 0.71
N VAL A 971 37.22 -32.72 -0.34
CA VAL A 971 35.91 -33.11 -0.92
C VAL A 971 35.87 -34.59 -1.31
N LEU A 972 34.68 -35.20 -1.32
CA LEU A 972 34.50 -36.64 -1.59
C LEU A 972 34.72 -37.06 -3.05
N ARG A 973 34.45 -36.19 -4.04
CA ARG A 973 34.59 -36.50 -5.48
C ARG A 973 35.46 -35.46 -6.18
N ARG A 974 36.23 -35.92 -7.17
CA ARG A 974 36.93 -35.04 -8.12
C ARG A 974 35.88 -34.55 -9.13
N PHE A 975 35.68 -33.25 -9.24
CA PHE A 975 34.93 -32.68 -10.36
C PHE A 975 35.84 -32.73 -11.61
N GLU A 976 35.25 -32.98 -12.78
CA GLU A 976 35.99 -33.27 -14.02
C GLU A 976 36.68 -32.07 -14.67
N ASP A 977 36.65 -30.89 -14.03
CA ASP A 977 37.36 -29.72 -14.52
C ASP A 977 38.87 -29.89 -14.31
N LYS A 978 39.54 -30.33 -15.37
CA LYS A 978 40.99 -30.24 -15.49
C LYS A 978 41.35 -28.76 -15.69
N ASP A 979 42.30 -28.29 -14.89
CA ASP A 979 43.38 -27.34 -15.28
C ASP A 979 43.62 -26.08 -14.43
N THR A 980 42.98 -25.86 -13.27
CA THR A 980 43.41 -24.76 -12.38
C THR A 980 43.16 -25.02 -10.89
N GLU A 981 44.17 -24.75 -10.05
CA GLU A 981 43.97 -24.56 -8.60
C GLU A 981 42.88 -23.50 -8.37
N PRO A 982 41.82 -23.79 -7.60
CA PRO A 982 40.91 -22.75 -7.19
C PRO A 982 41.69 -21.77 -6.30
N LYS A 983 41.98 -20.57 -6.80
CA LYS A 983 42.52 -19.48 -5.98
C LYS A 983 41.46 -19.06 -4.95
N LEU A 984 41.48 -19.68 -3.77
CA LEU A 984 40.70 -19.19 -2.63
C LEU A 984 41.43 -17.96 -2.07
N LEU A 985 40.70 -16.87 -1.84
CA LEU A 985 41.25 -15.64 -1.29
C LEU A 985 41.54 -15.82 0.21
N SER A 986 42.79 -15.62 0.61
CA SER A 986 43.25 -15.62 2.01
C SER A 986 43.07 -14.26 2.70
N ASP A 987 42.92 -13.18 1.93
CA ASP A 987 42.83 -11.81 2.44
C ASP A 987 41.38 -11.51 2.86
N GLY A 988 41.14 -11.48 4.17
CA GLY A 988 39.88 -11.10 4.79
C GLY A 988 40.04 -9.86 5.66
N PRO A 989 38.92 -9.18 6.02
CA PRO A 989 38.95 -8.03 6.91
C PRO A 989 39.60 -8.41 8.26
N SER A 990 40.35 -7.50 8.87
CA SER A 990 41.12 -7.78 10.09
C SER A 990 40.95 -6.69 11.15
N TRP A 991 41.28 -7.06 12.40
CA TRP A 991 41.20 -6.16 13.55
C TRP A 991 42.60 -5.83 14.06
N GLN A 992 42.84 -4.55 14.32
CA GLN A 992 43.99 -4.12 15.10
C GLN A 992 43.50 -3.62 16.47
N LEU A 993 43.76 -4.44 17.49
CA LEU A 993 43.39 -4.16 18.87
C LEU A 993 44.37 -3.13 19.46
N SER A 994 43.86 -2.05 20.03
CA SER A 994 44.68 -1.05 20.73
C SER A 994 45.38 -1.65 21.97
N SER A 995 46.63 -1.25 22.21
CA SER A 995 47.39 -1.60 23.42
C SER A 995 47.01 -0.69 24.59
N ASN A 996 46.86 -1.26 25.80
CA ASN A 996 46.62 -0.47 27.01
C ASN A 996 47.79 0.49 27.27
N ASN A 997 47.56 1.80 27.11
CA ASN A 997 48.32 2.84 27.80
C ASN A 997 47.38 3.49 28.81
N THR A 998 47.36 2.97 30.03
CA THR A 998 46.94 3.72 31.22
C THR A 998 48.19 3.94 32.06
N SER A 999 48.88 5.04 31.75
CA SER A 999 49.83 5.67 32.66
C SER A 999 49.03 6.45 33.70
N GLU A 1000 48.79 5.86 34.86
CA GLU A 1000 48.54 6.63 36.08
C GLU A 1000 49.89 6.95 36.72
N SER A 1001 50.23 8.24 36.69
CA SER A 1001 51.36 8.83 37.40
C SER A 1001 51.09 8.89 38.90
N MET A 1002 51.92 8.22 39.70
CA MET A 1002 52.22 8.62 41.08
C MET A 1002 53.74 8.62 41.27
N GLU A 1003 54.23 9.74 41.81
CA GLU A 1003 55.63 10.04 42.09
C GLU A 1003 56.20 9.25 43.28
N ALA A 1004 57.51 8.99 43.17
CA ALA A 1004 58.56 8.88 44.20
C ALA A 1004 58.40 7.87 45.35
N VAL A 1005 59.38 6.95 45.48
CA VAL A 1005 60.40 6.91 46.57
C VAL A 1005 61.57 6.02 46.08
N GLU A 1006 62.79 6.53 46.23
CA GLU A 1006 64.09 5.86 46.04
C GLU A 1006 64.30 4.73 47.06
N ASP A 1007 65.05 3.68 46.68
CA ASP A 1007 66.06 2.96 47.49
C ASP A 1007 66.52 1.73 46.68
N ILE A 1008 67.73 1.73 46.10
CA ILE A 1008 69.07 1.46 46.67
C ILE A 1008 69.44 -0.05 46.60
N GLU A 1009 70.63 -0.26 46.01
CA GLU A 1009 71.56 -1.40 46.10
C GLU A 1009 71.20 -2.71 45.37
N SER A 1010 71.93 -3.08 44.32
CA SER A 1010 73.31 -3.63 44.25
C SER A 1010 73.20 -5.17 44.08
N ASP A 1011 74.02 -5.89 43.31
CA ASP A 1011 75.40 -5.71 42.92
C ASP A 1011 75.71 -6.63 41.72
N ALA A 1012 76.74 -6.21 40.97
CA ALA A 1012 77.84 -7.01 40.42
C ALA A 1012 77.55 -8.18 39.44
N GLU A 1013 78.37 -8.48 38.44
CA GLU A 1013 79.69 -8.03 38.00
C GLU A 1013 79.93 -8.69 36.62
N GLU A 1014 80.71 -8.02 35.76
CA GLU A 1014 81.88 -8.50 34.99
C GLU A 1014 81.89 -9.92 34.36
N VAL A 1015 82.58 -10.26 33.28
CA VAL A 1015 83.51 -9.69 32.29
C VAL A 1015 83.73 -10.85 31.32
N ALA A 1016 83.87 -10.61 30.01
CA ALA A 1016 84.84 -11.32 29.18
C ALA A 1016 84.86 -10.74 27.75
N GLU A 1017 85.95 -10.01 27.48
CA GLU A 1017 86.47 -9.63 26.18
C GLU A 1017 86.94 -10.85 25.38
N THR A 1018 86.93 -10.73 24.04
CA THR A 1018 88.03 -11.06 23.11
C THR A 1018 87.50 -10.85 21.68
N GLU A 1019 87.84 -9.72 21.04
CA GLU A 1019 88.89 -9.58 20.00
C GLU A 1019 88.81 -10.64 18.87
N THR A 1020 88.59 -10.29 17.59
CA THR A 1020 89.62 -9.69 16.73
C THR A 1020 89.07 -9.29 15.34
N LYS A 1021 89.48 -8.07 14.92
CA LYS A 1021 89.89 -7.55 13.59
C LYS A 1021 89.66 -8.38 12.31
N THR A 1022 89.07 -7.72 11.30
CA THR A 1022 89.65 -7.34 9.96
C THR A 1022 88.53 -6.68 9.12
N GLU A 1023 88.58 -5.38 8.80
CA GLU A 1023 89.25 -4.73 7.66
C GLU A 1023 88.86 -5.24 6.25
N VAL A 1024 88.32 -4.29 5.47
CA VAL A 1024 88.67 -3.94 4.07
C VAL A 1024 87.89 -4.57 2.90
N GLU A 1025 87.16 -3.66 2.25
CA GLU A 1025 87.02 -3.38 0.80
C GLU A 1025 86.42 -4.38 -0.20
N ASP A 1026 85.45 -3.81 -0.93
CA ASP A 1026 85.32 -3.74 -2.39
C ASP A 1026 85.14 -4.97 -3.27
N GLY A 1027 84.36 -4.72 -4.32
CA GLY A 1027 84.41 -5.47 -5.58
C GLY A 1027 83.06 -6.09 -5.92
N VAL A 1028 82.10 -5.33 -6.46
CA VAL A 1028 81.99 -4.99 -7.89
C VAL A 1028 81.78 -6.21 -8.78
N MET A 1029 80.76 -6.07 -9.63
CA MET A 1029 80.49 -6.65 -10.95
C MET A 1029 79.07 -7.23 -10.93
N ALA A 1030 78.17 -6.97 -11.86
CA ALA A 1030 78.17 -6.33 -13.18
C ALA A 1030 76.75 -6.66 -13.72
N LYS A 1031 76.09 -5.97 -14.63
CA LYS A 1031 76.37 -4.81 -15.48
C LYS A 1031 75.05 -4.55 -16.23
N LYS A 1032 74.71 -3.25 -16.40
CA LYS A 1032 74.31 -2.56 -17.65
C LYS A 1032 73.03 -2.99 -18.37
N GLU A 1033 72.26 -2.14 -19.04
CA GLU A 1033 72.53 -0.87 -19.74
C GLU A 1033 71.17 -0.17 -20.02
N GLU A 1034 71.02 1.15 -19.79
CA GLU A 1034 70.81 2.22 -20.81
C GLU A 1034 69.34 2.41 -21.25
N HIS A 1035 68.79 3.56 -21.67
CA HIS A 1035 69.23 4.95 -21.89
C HIS A 1035 67.98 5.87 -21.88
N ARG A 1036 68.16 7.18 -21.65
CA ARG A 1036 67.18 8.26 -21.84
C ARG A 1036 67.03 8.70 -23.32
N LEU A 1037 65.91 9.40 -23.58
CA LEU A 1037 65.75 10.71 -24.29
C LEU A 1037 65.13 10.81 -25.72
N TYR A 1038 64.43 11.95 -25.90
CA TYR A 1038 63.87 12.67 -27.08
C TYR A 1038 62.43 12.30 -27.55
N GLU A 1039 61.43 13.18 -27.36
CA GLU A 1039 60.93 14.29 -28.25
C GLU A 1039 60.26 13.75 -29.55
N LEU A 1040 59.20 14.28 -30.18
CA LEU A 1040 58.33 15.47 -30.12
C LEU A 1040 57.15 15.18 -31.10
N GLU A 1041 56.02 15.88 -30.92
CA GLU A 1041 55.07 16.38 -31.95
C GLU A 1041 54.29 15.50 -32.96
N GLY A 1042 53.04 15.91 -33.20
CA GLY A 1042 52.34 15.87 -34.49
C GLY A 1042 51.27 14.78 -34.64
N ALA A 1043 50.00 15.02 -34.28
CA ALA A 1043 48.96 15.63 -35.11
C ALA A 1043 48.52 14.85 -36.39
N ARG A 1044 47.22 14.49 -36.38
CA ARG A 1044 46.22 14.63 -37.46
C ARG A 1044 45.98 13.50 -38.49
N LEU A 1045 44.67 13.38 -38.78
CA LEU A 1045 43.94 12.88 -39.97
C LEU A 1045 43.61 11.37 -39.97
N ASP A 1046 42.34 11.00 -39.75
CA ASP A 1046 41.20 11.01 -40.69
C ASP A 1046 41.30 9.90 -41.75
N LYS A 1047 40.42 8.89 -41.63
CA LYS A 1047 39.41 8.44 -42.62
C LYS A 1047 39.14 6.94 -42.63
N GLU A 1048 37.84 6.65 -42.71
CA GLU A 1048 37.20 5.58 -43.47
C GLU A 1048 37.40 4.13 -43.01
N ARG A 1049 36.31 3.50 -42.55
CA ARG A 1049 35.39 2.76 -43.44
C ARG A 1049 34.17 2.21 -42.68
N LEU A 1050 33.00 2.73 -43.05
CA LEU A 1050 31.74 1.99 -43.07
C LEU A 1050 31.71 1.09 -44.31
N SER A 1051 31.24 -0.15 -44.16
CA SER A 1051 30.35 -0.84 -45.12
C SER A 1051 29.89 -2.16 -44.48
N GLN A 1052 28.62 -2.28 -44.13
CA GLN A 1052 27.59 -3.10 -44.83
C GLN A 1052 27.72 -4.60 -44.49
N THR A 1053 26.69 -5.38 -44.16
CA THR A 1053 25.26 -5.46 -44.51
C THR A 1053 24.72 -6.55 -43.55
N THR A 1054 23.50 -6.53 -43.01
CA THR A 1054 22.18 -6.64 -43.65
C THR A 1054 21.12 -6.42 -42.58
#